data_AF-K1PWP0-F1
#
_entry.id   AF-K1PWP0-F1
#
_cell.length_a   1.000
_cell.length_b   1.000
_cell.length_c   1.000
_cell.angle_alpha   90.00
_cell.angle_beta   90.00
_cell.angle_gamma   90.00
#
_symmetry.space_group_name_H-M   'P 1'
#
loop_
_entity.id
_entity.type
_entity.pdbx_description
1 polymer ?
#
loop_
_entity_poly.entity_id
_entity_poly.type
_entity_poly.pdbx_seq_one_letter_code
_entity_poly.pdbx_strand_id
1 'polypeptide(L)'
;MLCKVRCSLRSGRRLLKYLGLQKGIRLLSYGTAAVKAEETIHPKERPCSDALTWVSNYAPCFGIHGNSVEILNTPDEFYQTLKTNFKNAKKRIVIASLYLGTGQLEQDLVNGIEYACERAKSSGNKDFEVHILLDYNRGSRGGEVSSRTMLTPLLERFEGMVQVSLYHTPDLSGYLKQYLPPKLDETVGVQHMKVYLFDDSLVMSGANLSDNYFTNRQDRYVQFNDCPEMCNFFSGLVKTVSTFSLSLTADNSTKLHPEWEIHPYEGDHKDFKEAAGKTVSKYIKSVSDDQADRQTKKKIKFDTYVYPLLQMALFGVHTEEMFVKQLFRSASDGVKISLATGYFNLTKQYQNIIVLESLANFNLLIASPQVNGFYGARGVMGNIPDAYTYIASSFYHLVKYYNMQHRIHLYEYYRHQWTYHVKGLWYYLPNQNLPFLSMMGSSNFGHRSVHRDIECQIALVTQNKQLQTQLHQEQVNFFANGVETNEETFQETDRYVPMWVKMEGRLKARSSGSIPSTLGRQIGVLPVGNPPPRARRPNPRQVLPPPPQRKFADVSSGPVQYSEANSATLNDNTVSVGRTRNDQLSAKSGKVKVKQTSPPTSDLTSRPLSKKYVPSPPSSSRSVRSLGSSAKVKDTLSSARSTTNRSDIEAEREEEFWEKKPSKTVTEQEILDQNQETDVSRIYDINLHAAELTVVPKLEKDIRELKLYDNRITTIENLKNLKELVTLQLQYNKLKQLGKGLTALTKLRTLRVDCNKILRLDAAELSCCVHLTSINISYNLALNYLPNLEECYAAGNRIKTIELSRCKKLQDIDVSKNRITDLSGIKSLPHLQTLNISSNQIASLKPLGKSKSLQELYASGNRISDLSFIPDFFPRLEIFNISCNNIKSLDEVCVLERCEDIAELFLYENPFCAPGAEHSHYMGEVQAVIPQLEILDGHLEFYQQREKNLIAKRMRQLNQFQIGPRKETHPARGSTDETHVCLHQ
;
A
#
# COMPACT_ATOMS: atom_id res chain seq x y z
N MET A 1 -26.75 42.01 -23.20
CA MET A 1 -25.32 42.33 -22.94
C MET A 1 -24.39 41.73 -24.01
N LEU A 2 -24.68 41.89 -25.32
CA LEU A 2 -24.06 41.04 -26.37
C LEU A 2 -23.14 41.74 -27.39
N CYS A 3 -22.98 43.08 -27.35
CA CYS A 3 -22.15 43.80 -28.34
C CYS A 3 -20.68 43.99 -27.96
N LYS A 4 -20.27 43.88 -26.68
CA LYS A 4 -18.87 44.12 -26.27
C LYS A 4 -17.91 42.95 -26.57
N VAL A 5 -18.40 41.73 -26.81
CA VAL A 5 -17.56 40.54 -27.07
C VAL A 5 -16.92 40.55 -28.47
N ARG A 6 -17.51 41.22 -29.46
CA ARG A 6 -17.04 41.17 -30.86
C ARG A 6 -15.74 41.96 -31.15
N CYS A 7 -15.28 42.84 -30.25
CA CYS A 7 -14.07 43.64 -30.49
C CYS A 7 -12.76 42.90 -30.17
N SER A 8 -12.72 42.03 -29.15
CA SER A 8 -11.46 41.40 -28.71
C SER A 8 -10.92 40.35 -29.70
N LEU A 9 -11.81 39.70 -30.45
CA LEU A 9 -11.47 38.59 -31.36
C LEU A 9 -10.75 38.98 -32.66
N ARG A 10 -10.59 40.29 -32.97
CA ARG A 10 -9.81 40.73 -34.14
C ARG A 10 -8.30 40.90 -33.85
N SER A 11 -7.90 41.07 -32.60
CA SER A 11 -6.49 41.33 -32.24
C SER A 11 -5.61 40.07 -32.35
N GLY A 12 -6.08 38.92 -31.85
CA GLY A 12 -5.30 37.68 -31.83
C GLY A 12 -4.89 37.14 -33.20
N ARG A 13 -5.70 37.38 -34.25
CA ARG A 13 -5.41 36.89 -35.62
C ARG A 13 -4.27 37.64 -36.34
N ARG A 14 -3.77 38.77 -35.81
CA ARG A 14 -2.57 39.43 -36.37
C ARG A 14 -1.25 38.84 -35.85
N LEU A 15 -1.22 38.32 -34.62
CA LEU A 15 0.01 37.81 -34.01
C LEU A 15 0.51 36.50 -34.65
N LEU A 16 -0.42 35.59 -34.98
CA LEU A 16 -0.12 34.31 -35.66
C LEU A 16 0.42 34.48 -37.09
N LYS A 17 0.37 35.68 -37.68
CA LYS A 17 0.96 35.95 -39.00
C LYS A 17 2.41 36.47 -38.93
N TYR A 18 2.95 36.69 -37.73
CA TYR A 18 4.25 37.33 -37.50
C TYR A 18 5.38 36.35 -37.12
N LEU A 19 5.12 35.05 -37.02
CA LEU A 19 6.05 34.05 -36.47
C LEU A 19 6.61 33.03 -37.49
N GLY A 20 6.39 33.24 -38.79
CA GLY A 20 7.27 32.76 -39.88
C GLY A 20 7.52 31.26 -40.10
N LEU A 21 7.02 30.36 -39.26
CA LEU A 21 7.40 28.94 -39.27
C LEU A 21 6.41 28.08 -40.08
N GLN A 22 6.77 27.76 -41.32
CA GLN A 22 6.21 26.64 -42.08
C GLN A 22 7.22 25.50 -42.22
N LYS A 23 6.69 24.27 -42.33
CA LYS A 23 7.37 22.99 -42.63
C LYS A 23 8.30 22.41 -41.53
N GLY A 24 7.80 21.35 -40.90
CA GLY A 24 8.53 20.07 -40.95
C GLY A 24 9.34 19.66 -39.71
N ILE A 25 8.67 19.02 -38.75
CA ILE A 25 9.07 17.74 -38.15
C ILE A 25 7.79 17.03 -37.67
N ARG A 26 7.69 15.72 -37.87
CA ARG A 26 6.64 14.85 -37.34
C ARG A 26 7.26 14.02 -36.20
N LEU A 27 6.75 14.15 -34.99
CA LEU A 27 6.94 13.20 -33.89
C LEU A 27 5.70 13.26 -32.98
N LEU A 28 5.41 12.16 -32.28
CA LEU A 28 4.07 11.85 -31.76
C LEU A 28 3.64 12.75 -30.60
N SER A 29 2.43 13.31 -30.70
CA SER A 29 1.81 14.15 -29.67
C SER A 29 0.54 13.50 -29.12
N TYR A 30 0.62 12.92 -27.93
CA TYR A 30 -0.54 12.70 -27.05
C TYR A 30 -0.37 13.56 -25.81
N GLY A 31 -0.78 14.82 -25.91
CA GLY A 31 -0.64 15.83 -24.86
C GLY A 31 -1.98 16.17 -24.21
N THR A 32 -2.03 16.00 -22.89
CA THR A 32 -2.63 16.95 -21.94
C THR A 32 -3.76 17.84 -22.46
N ALA A 33 -5.01 17.39 -22.33
CA ALA A 33 -6.17 18.28 -22.39
C ALA A 33 -6.27 19.07 -21.07
N ALA A 34 -5.90 20.34 -21.10
CA ALA A 34 -6.06 21.22 -19.93
C ALA A 34 -7.54 21.61 -19.75
N VAL A 35 -8.13 21.24 -18.62
CA VAL A 35 -9.43 21.79 -18.18
C VAL A 35 -9.21 23.25 -17.80
N LYS A 36 -10.08 24.14 -18.27
CA LYS A 36 -10.06 25.56 -17.89
C LYS A 36 -10.56 25.72 -16.46
N ALA A 37 -9.91 26.58 -15.69
CA ALA A 37 -10.49 27.11 -14.47
C ALA A 37 -11.56 28.16 -14.82
N GLU A 38 -12.79 27.96 -14.35
CA GLU A 38 -13.85 28.98 -14.30
C GLU A 38 -14.38 29.08 -12.86
N GLU A 39 -14.22 30.28 -12.29
CA GLU A 39 -14.91 30.88 -11.13
C GLU A 39 -15.19 30.02 -9.86
N THR A 40 -14.27 30.10 -8.89
CA THR A 40 -14.44 29.59 -7.52
C THR A 40 -15.39 30.45 -6.67
N ILE A 41 -16.69 30.14 -6.71
CA ILE A 41 -17.68 30.68 -5.76
C ILE A 41 -17.51 30.02 -4.39
N HIS A 42 -17.46 30.83 -3.32
CA HIS A 42 -17.30 30.40 -1.94
C HIS A 42 -18.35 29.35 -1.49
N PRO A 43 -17.96 28.32 -0.71
CA PRO A 43 -18.91 27.43 -0.08
C PRO A 43 -19.53 28.08 1.16
N LYS A 44 -20.59 28.87 0.97
CA LYS A 44 -21.69 28.88 1.96
C LYS A 44 -22.56 27.65 1.68
N GLU A 45 -22.90 26.92 2.74
CA GLU A 45 -24.00 25.94 2.82
C GLU A 45 -24.33 25.20 1.51
N ARG A 46 -23.49 24.23 1.12
CA ARG A 46 -23.88 23.25 0.09
C ARG A 46 -24.61 22.08 0.76
N PRO A 47 -25.74 21.61 0.20
CA PRO A 47 -26.43 20.43 0.72
C PRO A 47 -25.55 19.18 0.59
N CYS A 48 -25.81 18.19 1.45
CA CYS A 48 -25.01 16.96 1.57
C CYS A 48 -24.99 16.11 0.27
N SER A 49 -25.86 16.40 -0.70
CA SER A 49 -25.83 15.87 -2.07
C SER A 49 -24.57 16.21 -2.85
N ASP A 50 -23.93 17.34 -2.53
CA ASP A 50 -22.95 17.96 -3.44
C ASP A 50 -21.55 17.36 -3.32
N ALA A 51 -21.24 16.71 -2.19
CA ALA A 51 -19.92 16.18 -1.85
C ALA A 51 -19.37 15.15 -2.85
N LEU A 52 -20.25 14.45 -3.56
CA LEU A 52 -19.93 13.41 -4.54
C LEU A 52 -20.38 13.77 -5.96
N THR A 53 -20.62 15.06 -6.25
CA THR A 53 -20.92 15.55 -7.61
C THR A 53 -19.81 15.26 -8.63
N TRP A 54 -18.58 15.02 -8.20
CA TRP A 54 -17.49 14.61 -9.07
C TRP A 54 -17.61 13.19 -9.62
N VAL A 55 -18.45 12.33 -9.02
CA VAL A 55 -18.58 10.89 -9.35
C VAL A 55 -18.97 10.68 -10.83
N SER A 56 -19.78 11.55 -11.41
CA SER A 56 -20.17 11.50 -12.83
C SER A 56 -19.02 11.74 -13.82
N ASN A 57 -17.85 12.18 -13.36
CA ASN A 57 -16.70 12.46 -14.23
C ASN A 57 -15.84 11.22 -14.52
N TYR A 58 -16.15 10.06 -13.90
CA TYR A 58 -15.29 8.87 -13.90
C TYR A 58 -15.78 7.76 -14.83
N ALA A 59 -17.09 7.61 -14.99
CA ALA A 59 -17.73 6.51 -15.71
C ALA A 59 -19.08 6.94 -16.31
N PRO A 60 -19.58 6.23 -17.34
CA PRO A 60 -21.00 6.26 -17.72
C PRO A 60 -21.92 6.09 -16.50
N CYS A 61 -23.07 6.76 -16.51
CA CYS A 61 -23.99 6.85 -15.39
C CYS A 61 -25.39 6.37 -15.78
N PHE A 62 -25.90 5.34 -15.10
CA PHE A 62 -27.22 4.76 -15.37
C PHE A 62 -28.15 5.08 -14.20
N GLY A 63 -29.13 5.95 -14.45
CA GLY A 63 -30.22 6.20 -13.51
C GLY A 63 -31.22 5.04 -13.53
N ILE A 64 -31.59 4.53 -12.35
CA ILE A 64 -32.53 3.44 -12.14
C ILE A 64 -33.44 3.74 -10.94
N HIS A 65 -34.46 2.90 -10.71
CA HIS A 65 -35.25 2.95 -9.49
C HIS A 65 -34.69 1.99 -8.44
N GLY A 66 -34.56 2.43 -7.19
CA GLY A 66 -33.98 1.60 -6.13
C GLY A 66 -34.81 0.35 -5.80
N ASN A 67 -36.12 0.39 -6.09
CA ASN A 67 -37.02 -0.76 -5.98
C ASN A 67 -36.75 -1.84 -7.04
N SER A 68 -35.99 -1.53 -8.10
CA SER A 68 -35.51 -2.48 -9.11
C SER A 68 -34.23 -3.21 -8.66
N VAL A 69 -33.73 -2.95 -7.44
CA VAL A 69 -32.48 -3.52 -6.93
C VAL A 69 -32.74 -4.36 -5.68
N GLU A 70 -32.24 -5.59 -5.70
CA GLU A 70 -32.45 -6.61 -4.67
C GLU A 70 -31.11 -7.16 -4.20
N ILE A 71 -30.87 -7.15 -2.89
CA ILE A 71 -29.65 -7.67 -2.28
C ILE A 71 -29.91 -9.12 -1.84
N LEU A 72 -29.27 -10.08 -2.52
CA LEU A 72 -29.34 -11.50 -2.15
C LEU A 72 -28.30 -11.77 -1.06
N ASN A 73 -28.69 -12.49 -0.01
CA ASN A 73 -27.91 -12.63 1.21
C ASN A 73 -27.10 -13.94 1.23
N THR A 74 -27.58 -14.99 0.55
CA THR A 74 -26.99 -16.33 0.64
C THR A 74 -26.48 -16.89 -0.70
N PRO A 75 -25.50 -17.81 -0.67
CA PRO A 75 -25.05 -18.56 -1.84
C PRO A 75 -26.18 -19.32 -2.59
N ASP A 76 -27.19 -19.81 -1.86
CA ASP A 76 -28.33 -20.51 -2.47
C ASP A 76 -29.27 -19.52 -3.18
N GLU A 77 -29.63 -18.39 -2.57
CA GLU A 77 -30.40 -17.32 -3.25
C GLU A 77 -29.73 -16.92 -4.57
N PHE A 78 -28.41 -16.68 -4.56
CA PHE A 78 -27.62 -16.41 -5.75
C PHE A 78 -27.74 -17.52 -6.81
N TYR A 79 -27.59 -18.79 -6.42
CA TYR A 79 -27.69 -19.93 -7.31
C TYR A 79 -29.09 -20.13 -7.89
N GLN A 80 -30.15 -20.11 -7.06
CA GLN A 80 -31.53 -20.27 -7.51
C GLN A 80 -31.95 -19.12 -8.43
N THR A 81 -31.50 -17.89 -8.14
CA THR A 81 -31.67 -16.72 -9.01
C THR A 81 -31.03 -16.96 -10.38
N LEU A 82 -29.75 -17.31 -10.44
CA LEU A 82 -29.07 -17.57 -11.71
C LEU A 82 -29.74 -18.71 -12.50
N LYS A 83 -30.07 -19.81 -11.83
CA LYS A 83 -30.73 -20.98 -12.43
C LYS A 83 -32.09 -20.64 -13.02
N THR A 84 -32.90 -19.87 -12.29
CA THR A 84 -34.21 -19.40 -12.74
C THR A 84 -34.07 -18.46 -13.93
N ASN A 85 -33.13 -17.52 -13.86
CA ASN A 85 -33.00 -16.44 -14.83
C ASN A 85 -32.36 -16.89 -16.15
N PHE A 86 -31.31 -17.72 -16.13
CA PHE A 86 -30.79 -18.34 -17.35
C PHE A 86 -31.87 -19.21 -18.03
N LYS A 87 -32.63 -20.00 -17.25
CA LYS A 87 -33.74 -20.80 -17.79
C LYS A 87 -34.84 -19.96 -18.43
N ASN A 88 -35.09 -18.74 -17.95
CA ASN A 88 -36.23 -17.91 -18.35
C ASN A 88 -35.93 -16.81 -19.39
N ALA A 89 -34.67 -16.52 -19.70
CA ALA A 89 -34.25 -15.50 -20.67
C ALA A 89 -34.86 -15.71 -22.08
N LYS A 90 -35.30 -14.62 -22.74
CA LYS A 90 -36.06 -14.64 -24.00
C LYS A 90 -35.38 -13.87 -25.14
N LYS A 91 -34.36 -13.08 -24.84
CA LYS A 91 -33.66 -12.15 -25.74
C LYS A 91 -32.14 -12.36 -25.69
N ARG A 92 -31.53 -12.48 -24.52
CA ARG A 92 -30.08 -12.75 -24.41
C ARG A 92 -29.66 -13.34 -23.07
N ILE A 93 -28.56 -14.10 -23.08
CA ILE A 93 -27.78 -14.45 -21.90
C ILE A 93 -26.35 -13.93 -22.10
N VAL A 94 -25.81 -13.18 -21.15
CA VAL A 94 -24.40 -12.74 -21.20
C VAL A 94 -23.72 -13.04 -19.88
N ILE A 95 -22.65 -13.82 -19.94
CA ILE A 95 -21.88 -14.30 -18.79
C ILE A 95 -20.44 -13.81 -18.92
N ALA A 96 -19.91 -13.21 -17.85
CA ALA A 96 -18.49 -13.03 -17.64
C ALA A 96 -18.12 -13.63 -16.28
N SER A 97 -17.10 -14.49 -16.23
CA SER A 97 -16.67 -15.20 -15.01
C SER A 97 -15.20 -15.62 -15.15
N LEU A 98 -14.46 -15.80 -14.04
CA LEU A 98 -13.09 -16.32 -14.12
C LEU A 98 -13.08 -17.75 -14.70
N TYR A 99 -14.05 -18.56 -14.32
CA TYR A 99 -14.31 -19.90 -14.85
C TYR A 99 -15.78 -20.30 -14.60
N LEU A 100 -16.18 -21.42 -15.19
CA LEU A 100 -17.37 -22.20 -14.83
C LEU A 100 -16.88 -23.52 -14.24
N GLY A 101 -17.29 -23.88 -13.03
CA GLY A 101 -16.95 -25.18 -12.44
C GLY A 101 -17.62 -26.33 -13.17
N THR A 102 -17.33 -27.57 -12.77
CA THR A 102 -17.74 -28.77 -13.52
C THR A 102 -18.48 -29.79 -12.64
N GLY A 103 -19.16 -29.31 -11.59
CA GLY A 103 -20.03 -30.09 -10.72
C GLY A 103 -21.47 -30.11 -11.22
N GLN A 104 -22.37 -30.68 -10.39
CA GLN A 104 -23.77 -30.82 -10.75
C GLN A 104 -24.52 -29.48 -10.75
N LEU A 105 -24.19 -28.56 -9.84
CA LEU A 105 -24.85 -27.26 -9.78
C LEU A 105 -24.47 -26.39 -10.99
N GLU A 106 -23.24 -26.48 -11.47
CA GLU A 106 -22.81 -25.83 -12.72
C GLU A 106 -23.49 -26.47 -13.95
N GLN A 107 -23.62 -27.80 -14.00
CA GLN A 107 -24.35 -28.49 -15.06
C GLN A 107 -25.83 -28.08 -15.07
N ASP A 108 -26.46 -27.92 -13.91
CA ASP A 108 -27.83 -27.42 -13.79
C ASP A 108 -28.01 -25.99 -14.34
N LEU A 109 -26.98 -25.13 -14.27
CA LEU A 109 -26.98 -23.82 -14.94
C LEU A 109 -26.83 -23.95 -16.46
N VAL A 110 -25.92 -24.82 -16.94
CA VAL A 110 -25.75 -25.11 -18.37
C VAL A 110 -27.04 -25.67 -18.98
N ASN A 111 -27.71 -26.58 -18.29
CA ASN A 111 -29.02 -27.13 -18.67
C ASN A 111 -30.12 -26.04 -18.70
N GLY A 112 -29.99 -24.99 -17.87
CA GLY A 112 -30.85 -23.81 -17.92
C GLY A 112 -30.64 -22.96 -19.17
N ILE A 113 -29.38 -22.71 -19.55
CA ILE A 113 -29.00 -22.03 -20.78
C ILE A 113 -29.49 -22.83 -22.00
N GLU A 114 -29.25 -24.14 -22.01
CA GLU A 114 -29.72 -25.08 -23.03
C GLU A 114 -31.23 -24.97 -23.27
N TYR A 115 -32.03 -25.03 -22.20
CA TYR A 115 -33.49 -24.90 -22.29
C TYR A 115 -33.95 -23.55 -22.86
N ALA A 116 -33.20 -22.47 -22.60
CA ALA A 116 -33.48 -21.17 -23.21
C ALA A 116 -33.15 -21.15 -24.72
N CYS A 117 -32.02 -21.74 -25.12
CA CYS A 117 -31.67 -21.93 -26.54
C CYS A 117 -32.69 -22.81 -27.27
N GLU A 118 -33.15 -23.91 -26.68
CA GLU A 118 -34.17 -24.78 -27.27
C GLU A 118 -35.53 -24.08 -27.42
N ARG A 119 -35.94 -23.30 -26.42
CA ARG A 119 -37.15 -22.45 -26.50
C ARG A 119 -37.01 -21.41 -27.60
N ALA A 120 -35.86 -20.74 -27.73
CA ALA A 120 -35.61 -19.77 -28.79
C ALA A 120 -35.68 -20.44 -30.18
N LYS A 121 -34.97 -21.56 -30.37
CA LYS A 121 -34.96 -22.36 -31.60
C LYS A 121 -36.36 -22.85 -31.98
N SER A 122 -37.14 -23.36 -31.02
CA SER A 122 -38.51 -23.87 -31.25
C SER A 122 -39.55 -22.78 -31.48
N SER A 123 -39.33 -21.57 -30.94
CA SER A 123 -40.20 -20.40 -31.20
C SER A 123 -39.82 -19.61 -32.46
N GLY A 124 -38.74 -20.02 -33.15
CA GLY A 124 -38.24 -19.33 -34.34
C GLY A 124 -37.54 -17.99 -34.04
N ASN A 125 -37.22 -17.72 -32.76
CA ASN A 125 -36.54 -16.49 -32.36
C ASN A 125 -35.07 -16.51 -32.80
N LYS A 126 -34.76 -15.77 -33.87
CA LYS A 126 -33.41 -15.61 -34.42
C LYS A 126 -32.57 -14.55 -33.71
N ASP A 127 -33.19 -13.70 -32.89
CA ASP A 127 -32.53 -12.61 -32.20
C ASP A 127 -32.04 -13.01 -30.79
N PHE A 128 -32.25 -14.28 -30.40
CA PHE A 128 -31.74 -14.82 -29.14
C PHE A 128 -30.25 -15.15 -29.24
N GLU A 129 -29.46 -14.61 -28.30
CA GLU A 129 -28.01 -14.80 -28.26
C GLU A 129 -27.49 -15.21 -26.88
N VAL A 130 -26.43 -16.02 -26.85
CA VAL A 130 -25.70 -16.40 -25.63
C VAL A 130 -24.22 -16.08 -25.79
N HIS A 131 -23.70 -15.19 -24.96
CA HIS A 131 -22.28 -14.79 -24.96
C HIS A 131 -21.63 -15.13 -23.63
N ILE A 132 -20.63 -16.01 -23.64
CA ILE A 132 -19.92 -16.45 -22.43
C ILE A 132 -18.44 -16.08 -22.54
N LEU A 133 -17.94 -15.24 -21.63
CA LEU A 133 -16.54 -14.83 -21.53
C LEU A 133 -15.90 -15.41 -20.27
N LEU A 134 -14.92 -16.30 -20.46
CA LEU A 134 -14.11 -16.88 -19.39
C LEU A 134 -12.63 -16.48 -19.52
N ASP A 135 -11.83 -16.70 -18.48
CA ASP A 135 -10.37 -16.71 -18.63
C ASP A 135 -9.92 -18.03 -19.29
N TYR A 136 -9.00 -17.95 -20.26
CA TYR A 136 -8.51 -19.09 -21.03
C TYR A 136 -7.82 -20.13 -20.14
N ASN A 137 -6.89 -19.70 -19.28
CA ASN A 137 -6.09 -20.63 -18.47
C ASN A 137 -6.94 -21.25 -17.37
N ARG A 138 -7.98 -20.55 -16.89
CA ARG A 138 -8.90 -21.05 -15.87
C ARG A 138 -10.04 -21.88 -16.43
N GLY A 139 -10.56 -21.53 -17.60
CA GLY A 139 -11.55 -22.32 -18.33
C GLY A 139 -10.99 -23.63 -18.90
N SER A 140 -9.68 -23.72 -19.11
CA SER A 140 -8.98 -24.90 -19.61
C SER A 140 -8.45 -25.86 -18.51
N ARG A 141 -8.75 -25.62 -17.23
CA ARG A 141 -8.28 -26.52 -16.15
C ARG A 141 -9.18 -27.74 -15.99
N GLY A 142 -8.53 -28.87 -15.68
CA GLY A 142 -9.16 -30.16 -15.39
C GLY A 142 -8.88 -31.26 -16.42
N GLY A 143 -8.29 -30.91 -17.57
CA GLY A 143 -7.92 -31.87 -18.61
C GLY A 143 -9.14 -32.21 -19.47
N GLU A 144 -9.59 -33.46 -19.41
CA GLU A 144 -10.77 -33.95 -20.15
C GLU A 144 -12.06 -33.21 -19.73
N VAL A 145 -12.21 -32.93 -18.43
CA VAL A 145 -13.36 -32.23 -17.87
C VAL A 145 -12.93 -30.82 -17.45
N SER A 146 -13.52 -29.79 -18.06
CA SER A 146 -13.14 -28.38 -17.90
C SER A 146 -14.31 -27.46 -18.22
N SER A 147 -14.21 -26.15 -17.93
CA SER A 147 -15.24 -25.19 -18.34
C SER A 147 -15.48 -25.18 -19.85
N ARG A 148 -14.44 -25.49 -20.65
CA ARG A 148 -14.54 -25.60 -22.11
C ARG A 148 -15.36 -26.81 -22.53
N THR A 149 -14.98 -28.00 -22.07
CA THR A 149 -15.65 -29.26 -22.44
C THR A 149 -17.06 -29.40 -21.85
N MET A 150 -17.40 -28.60 -20.82
CA MET A 150 -18.77 -28.45 -20.35
C MET A 150 -19.65 -27.57 -21.27
N LEU A 151 -19.05 -26.68 -22.07
CA LEU A 151 -19.75 -25.73 -22.92
C LEU A 151 -19.76 -26.10 -24.42
N THR A 152 -18.89 -27.01 -24.87
CA THR A 152 -18.90 -27.47 -26.28
C THR A 152 -20.23 -28.09 -26.74
N PRO A 153 -21.02 -28.82 -25.93
CA PRO A 153 -22.33 -29.32 -26.37
C PRO A 153 -23.34 -28.21 -26.73
N LEU A 154 -23.19 -27.01 -26.15
CA LEU A 154 -24.00 -25.85 -26.54
C LEU A 154 -23.56 -25.29 -27.90
N LEU A 155 -22.24 -25.25 -28.16
CA LEU A 155 -21.68 -24.81 -29.44
C LEU A 155 -22.08 -25.76 -30.58
N GLU A 156 -22.10 -27.07 -30.32
CA GLU A 156 -22.54 -28.10 -31.28
C GLU A 156 -24.03 -28.01 -31.65
N ARG A 157 -24.91 -27.77 -30.67
CA ARG A 157 -26.37 -27.82 -30.87
C ARG A 157 -26.99 -26.49 -31.28
N PHE A 158 -26.31 -25.38 -31.01
CA PHE A 158 -26.81 -24.01 -31.16
C PHE A 158 -25.78 -23.10 -31.84
N GLU A 159 -25.13 -23.60 -32.90
CA GLU A 159 -24.24 -22.82 -33.77
C GLU A 159 -24.90 -21.50 -34.21
N GLY A 160 -24.14 -20.40 -34.14
CA GLY A 160 -24.61 -19.04 -34.44
C GLY A 160 -25.45 -18.37 -33.33
N MET A 161 -26.02 -19.15 -32.40
CA MET A 161 -26.78 -18.64 -31.25
C MET A 161 -25.91 -18.57 -29.98
N VAL A 162 -24.94 -19.46 -29.82
CA VAL A 162 -24.02 -19.50 -28.68
C VAL A 162 -22.59 -19.15 -29.11
N GLN A 163 -21.98 -18.20 -28.40
CA GLN A 163 -20.58 -17.82 -28.53
C GLN A 163 -19.86 -17.95 -27.18
N VAL A 164 -18.75 -18.69 -27.16
CA VAL A 164 -17.87 -18.81 -25.98
C VAL A 164 -16.50 -18.24 -26.32
N SER A 165 -16.04 -17.29 -25.51
CA SER A 165 -14.78 -16.57 -25.66
C SER A 165 -13.91 -16.74 -24.42
N LEU A 166 -12.60 -16.87 -24.64
CA LEU A 166 -11.58 -17.20 -23.67
C LEU A 166 -10.50 -16.11 -23.70
N TYR A 167 -10.57 -15.19 -22.75
CA TYR A 167 -9.58 -14.13 -22.60
C TYR A 167 -8.25 -14.72 -22.14
N HIS A 168 -7.15 -14.30 -22.77
CA HIS A 168 -5.80 -14.67 -22.35
C HIS A 168 -5.00 -13.40 -22.10
N THR A 169 -4.36 -13.26 -20.93
CA THR A 169 -3.49 -12.11 -20.67
C THR A 169 -2.31 -12.10 -21.66
N PRO A 170 -1.97 -10.96 -22.28
CA PRO A 170 -0.84 -10.88 -23.18
C PRO A 170 0.51 -10.96 -22.47
N ASP A 171 0.56 -10.68 -21.16
CA ASP A 171 1.80 -10.76 -20.36
C ASP A 171 2.29 -12.21 -20.17
N LEU A 172 1.45 -13.22 -20.42
CA LEU A 172 1.81 -14.63 -20.40
C LEU A 172 2.13 -15.11 -21.83
N SER A 173 3.26 -14.66 -22.38
CA SER A 173 3.70 -15.00 -23.74
C SER A 173 5.14 -15.54 -23.77
N GLY A 174 5.53 -16.10 -24.93
CA GLY A 174 6.89 -16.60 -25.18
C GLY A 174 7.44 -17.51 -24.08
N TYR A 175 8.68 -17.25 -23.66
CA TYR A 175 9.37 -18.04 -22.63
C TYR A 175 8.64 -18.06 -21.28
N LEU A 176 7.90 -17.00 -20.90
CA LEU A 176 7.16 -17.02 -19.64
C LEU A 176 6.06 -18.08 -19.67
N LYS A 177 5.32 -18.17 -20.78
CA LYS A 177 4.30 -19.21 -20.99
C LYS A 177 4.91 -20.62 -21.11
N GLN A 178 6.14 -20.75 -21.63
CA GLN A 178 6.82 -22.03 -21.78
C GLN A 178 7.33 -22.61 -20.44
N TYR A 179 7.72 -21.77 -19.48
CA TYR A 179 8.38 -22.20 -18.24
C TYR A 179 7.59 -21.94 -16.95
N LEU A 180 6.47 -21.19 -17.00
CA LEU A 180 5.59 -21.02 -15.85
C LEU A 180 4.67 -22.25 -15.69
N PRO A 181 4.57 -22.88 -14.50
CA PRO A 181 3.64 -23.98 -14.28
C PRO A 181 2.17 -23.53 -14.41
N PRO A 182 1.26 -24.28 -15.09
CA PRO A 182 -0.14 -23.86 -15.37
C PRO A 182 -1.06 -23.53 -14.18
N LYS A 183 -0.57 -23.69 -12.94
CA LYS A 183 -1.23 -23.24 -11.71
C LYS A 183 -0.83 -21.82 -11.28
N LEU A 184 0.27 -21.29 -11.82
CA LEU A 184 0.82 -19.97 -11.50
C LEU A 184 0.50 -18.88 -12.54
N ASP A 185 -0.01 -19.24 -13.72
CA ASP A 185 -0.46 -18.33 -14.78
C ASP A 185 -1.32 -17.17 -14.24
N GLU A 186 -2.20 -17.46 -13.27
CA GLU A 186 -3.05 -16.50 -12.57
C GLU A 186 -2.29 -15.36 -11.86
N THR A 187 -1.00 -15.52 -11.59
CA THR A 187 -0.19 -14.48 -10.94
C THR A 187 0.26 -13.40 -11.92
N VAL A 188 0.18 -13.67 -13.23
CA VAL A 188 0.54 -12.73 -14.31
C VAL A 188 -0.62 -11.78 -14.62
N GLY A 189 -1.84 -12.29 -14.67
CA GLY A 189 -3.09 -11.53 -14.86
C GLY A 189 -4.18 -12.41 -15.48
N VAL A 190 -5.45 -12.12 -15.22
CA VAL A 190 -6.59 -12.91 -15.73
C VAL A 190 -7.77 -12.04 -16.15
N GLN A 191 -8.75 -12.63 -16.85
CA GLN A 191 -10.10 -12.07 -16.80
C GLN A 191 -10.63 -12.20 -15.38
N HIS A 192 -11.19 -11.14 -14.80
CA HIS A 192 -11.75 -11.23 -13.46
C HIS A 192 -13.16 -10.63 -13.30
N MET A 193 -13.76 -10.04 -14.34
CA MET A 193 -15.14 -9.51 -14.29
C MET A 193 -16.20 -10.59 -14.01
N LYS A 194 -17.22 -10.27 -13.20
CA LYS A 194 -18.36 -11.14 -12.83
C LYS A 194 -19.67 -10.49 -13.27
N VAL A 195 -20.17 -10.86 -14.44
CA VAL A 195 -21.37 -10.25 -15.04
C VAL A 195 -22.32 -11.37 -15.40
N TYR A 196 -23.51 -11.41 -14.81
CA TYR A 196 -24.50 -12.47 -15.05
C TYR A 196 -25.82 -11.86 -15.50
N LEU A 197 -25.95 -11.65 -16.80
CA LEU A 197 -27.00 -10.86 -17.44
C LEU A 197 -27.96 -11.75 -18.23
N PHE A 198 -29.24 -11.42 -18.13
CA PHE A 198 -30.35 -12.11 -18.77
C PHE A 198 -31.39 -11.08 -19.22
N ASP A 199 -31.64 -11.04 -20.53
CA ASP A 199 -32.49 -10.04 -21.21
C ASP A 199 -32.10 -8.60 -20.87
N ASP A 200 -32.85 -7.92 -20.01
CA ASP A 200 -32.58 -6.55 -19.57
C ASP A 200 -32.38 -6.44 -18.04
N SER A 201 -32.06 -7.57 -17.39
CA SER A 201 -31.73 -7.71 -15.97
C SER A 201 -30.31 -8.27 -15.77
N LEU A 202 -29.70 -8.00 -14.61
CA LEU A 202 -28.30 -8.30 -14.30
C LEU A 202 -28.13 -8.74 -12.84
N VAL A 203 -27.34 -9.78 -12.59
CA VAL A 203 -26.74 -10.05 -11.28
C VAL A 203 -25.26 -9.69 -11.32
N MET A 204 -24.84 -8.86 -10.36
CA MET A 204 -23.45 -8.45 -10.14
C MET A 204 -22.93 -9.06 -8.82
N SER A 205 -21.69 -9.57 -8.82
CA SER A 205 -21.12 -10.29 -7.67
C SER A 205 -19.59 -10.25 -7.66
N GLY A 206 -18.95 -10.69 -6.56
CA GLY A 206 -17.53 -11.06 -6.54
C GLY A 206 -17.28 -12.56 -6.83
N ALA A 207 -18.34 -13.39 -6.85
CA ALA A 207 -18.32 -14.85 -6.91
C ALA A 207 -18.15 -15.40 -8.33
N ASN A 208 -17.52 -16.57 -8.47
CA ASN A 208 -17.52 -17.31 -9.75
C ASN A 208 -18.66 -18.32 -9.79
N LEU A 209 -19.02 -18.80 -10.98
CA LEU A 209 -19.95 -19.91 -11.16
C LEU A 209 -19.30 -21.24 -10.77
N SER A 210 -19.37 -21.64 -9.50
CA SER A 210 -18.98 -22.99 -9.07
C SER A 210 -19.53 -23.40 -7.71
N ASP A 211 -19.71 -24.71 -7.50
CA ASP A 211 -20.32 -25.39 -6.34
C ASP A 211 -20.11 -24.69 -4.97
N ASN A 212 -18.86 -24.36 -4.61
CA ASN A 212 -18.53 -23.67 -3.36
C ASN A 212 -19.24 -22.29 -3.21
N TYR A 213 -19.31 -21.49 -4.29
CA TYR A 213 -19.99 -20.18 -4.32
C TYR A 213 -21.52 -20.27 -4.33
N PHE A 214 -22.06 -21.48 -4.50
CA PHE A 214 -23.50 -21.77 -4.41
C PHE A 214 -23.87 -22.40 -3.05
N THR A 215 -22.89 -22.70 -2.18
CA THR A 215 -23.09 -23.46 -0.94
C THR A 215 -22.50 -22.78 0.29
N ASN A 216 -21.17 -22.73 0.46
CA ASN A 216 -20.51 -22.30 1.70
C ASN A 216 -19.38 -21.26 1.53
N ARG A 217 -19.26 -20.64 0.36
CA ARG A 217 -18.33 -19.52 0.11
C ARG A 217 -19.10 -18.21 0.01
N GLN A 218 -19.05 -17.42 1.08
CA GLN A 218 -19.76 -16.16 1.19
C GLN A 218 -19.12 -15.08 0.32
N ASP A 219 -19.92 -14.49 -0.55
CA ASP A 219 -19.62 -13.32 -1.35
C ASP A 219 -20.80 -12.31 -1.23
N ARG A 220 -20.87 -11.33 -2.13
CA ARG A 220 -21.99 -10.40 -2.30
C ARG A 220 -22.69 -10.67 -3.62
N TYR A 221 -24.00 -10.49 -3.66
CA TYR A 221 -24.79 -10.77 -4.85
C TYR A 221 -25.95 -9.77 -4.93
N VAL A 222 -26.00 -8.98 -6.00
CA VAL A 222 -27.03 -7.96 -6.17
C VAL A 222 -27.67 -8.09 -7.53
N GLN A 223 -28.99 -8.21 -7.54
CA GLN A 223 -29.83 -8.30 -8.72
C GLN A 223 -30.40 -6.93 -9.08
N PHE A 224 -30.35 -6.61 -10.36
CA PHE A 224 -30.91 -5.41 -10.99
C PHE A 224 -31.94 -5.87 -12.02
N ASN A 225 -33.20 -5.49 -11.84
CA ASN A 225 -34.31 -5.87 -12.68
C ASN A 225 -34.71 -4.73 -13.63
N ASP A 226 -35.09 -5.04 -14.87
CA ASP A 226 -35.64 -4.08 -15.84
C ASP A 226 -34.76 -2.83 -16.07
N CYS A 227 -33.44 -3.04 -16.20
CA CYS A 227 -32.42 -2.00 -16.32
C CYS A 227 -31.76 -1.98 -17.73
N PRO A 228 -32.52 -1.81 -18.84
CA PRO A 228 -32.06 -2.09 -20.20
C PRO A 228 -30.84 -1.27 -20.65
N GLU A 229 -30.73 0.01 -20.29
CA GLU A 229 -29.57 0.83 -20.68
C GLU A 229 -28.28 0.36 -20.01
N MET A 230 -28.35 -0.02 -18.73
CA MET A 230 -27.21 -0.57 -17.97
C MET A 230 -26.84 -1.97 -18.49
N CYS A 231 -27.83 -2.81 -18.74
CA CYS A 231 -27.61 -4.15 -19.30
C CYS A 231 -27.04 -4.08 -20.73
N ASN A 232 -27.42 -3.08 -21.54
CA ASN A 232 -26.76 -2.82 -22.83
C ASN A 232 -25.27 -2.44 -22.68
N PHE A 233 -24.90 -1.68 -21.64
CA PHE A 233 -23.49 -1.40 -21.36
C PHE A 233 -22.71 -2.65 -20.99
N PHE A 234 -23.20 -3.47 -20.07
CA PHE A 234 -22.49 -4.69 -19.67
C PHE A 234 -22.45 -5.75 -20.79
N SER A 235 -23.54 -5.91 -21.54
CA SER A 235 -23.59 -6.76 -22.73
C SER A 235 -22.56 -6.32 -23.79
N GLY A 236 -22.49 -5.02 -24.10
CA GLY A 236 -21.52 -4.48 -25.05
C GLY A 236 -20.08 -4.54 -24.55
N LEU A 237 -19.82 -4.31 -23.24
CA LEU A 237 -18.50 -4.45 -22.64
C LEU A 237 -17.98 -5.88 -22.74
N VAL A 238 -18.80 -6.88 -22.40
CA VAL A 238 -18.40 -8.30 -22.49
C VAL A 238 -18.09 -8.66 -23.94
N LYS A 239 -18.95 -8.29 -24.91
CA LYS A 239 -18.66 -8.49 -26.34
C LYS A 239 -17.39 -7.78 -26.79
N THR A 240 -17.14 -6.56 -26.31
CA THR A 240 -15.91 -5.78 -26.62
C THR A 240 -14.65 -6.49 -26.13
N VAL A 241 -14.68 -7.17 -24.99
CA VAL A 241 -13.55 -8.00 -24.52
C VAL A 241 -13.49 -9.33 -25.29
N SER A 242 -14.64 -9.90 -25.67
CA SER A 242 -14.69 -11.09 -26.52
C SER A 242 -14.05 -10.88 -27.90
N THR A 243 -14.07 -9.67 -28.49
CA THR A 243 -13.46 -9.45 -29.82
C THR A 243 -11.95 -9.65 -29.81
N PHE A 244 -11.25 -9.41 -28.71
CA PHE A 244 -9.80 -9.67 -28.57
C PHE A 244 -9.49 -10.91 -27.72
N SER A 245 -10.48 -11.79 -27.54
CA SER A 245 -10.36 -13.08 -26.85
C SER A 245 -10.40 -14.24 -27.85
N LEU A 246 -9.91 -15.41 -27.44
CA LEU A 246 -9.96 -16.61 -28.26
C LEU A 246 -11.37 -17.20 -28.28
N SER A 247 -11.95 -17.40 -29.46
CA SER A 247 -13.26 -18.06 -29.59
C SER A 247 -13.07 -19.57 -29.50
N LEU A 248 -13.79 -20.21 -28.57
CA LEU A 248 -13.88 -21.67 -28.45
C LEU A 248 -14.75 -22.23 -29.58
N THR A 249 -14.38 -23.39 -30.11
CA THR A 249 -15.15 -24.12 -31.12
C THR A 249 -15.66 -25.46 -30.58
N ALA A 250 -16.63 -26.06 -31.29
CA ALA A 250 -17.29 -27.30 -30.90
C ALA A 250 -16.31 -28.46 -30.64
N ASP A 251 -15.27 -28.59 -31.46
CA ASP A 251 -14.16 -29.54 -31.34
C ASP A 251 -13.21 -29.29 -30.14
N ASN A 252 -13.55 -28.35 -29.25
CA ASN A 252 -12.72 -27.84 -28.16
C ASN A 252 -11.39 -27.22 -28.63
N SER A 253 -11.22 -26.87 -29.91
CA SER A 253 -10.10 -26.02 -30.35
C SER A 253 -10.41 -24.53 -30.13
N THR A 254 -9.48 -23.65 -30.51
CA THR A 254 -9.65 -22.20 -30.32
C THR A 254 -9.11 -21.42 -31.52
N LYS A 255 -9.85 -20.40 -31.94
CA LYS A 255 -9.51 -19.49 -33.05
C LYS A 255 -9.60 -18.02 -32.62
N LEU A 256 -9.00 -17.12 -33.39
CA LEU A 256 -9.22 -15.68 -33.20
C LEU A 256 -10.63 -15.28 -33.60
N HIS A 257 -11.10 -14.16 -33.04
CA HIS A 257 -12.32 -13.51 -33.48
C HIS A 257 -12.16 -13.00 -34.93
N PRO A 258 -13.18 -13.07 -35.81
CA PRO A 258 -13.04 -12.66 -37.22
C PRO A 258 -12.60 -11.20 -37.43
N GLU A 259 -12.88 -10.32 -36.46
CA GLU A 259 -12.52 -8.90 -36.49
C GLU A 259 -11.19 -8.59 -35.76
N TRP A 260 -10.34 -9.61 -35.51
CA TRP A 260 -9.14 -9.44 -34.69
C TRP A 260 -7.91 -10.19 -35.22
N GLU A 261 -6.83 -9.44 -35.44
CA GLU A 261 -5.63 -9.92 -36.15
C GLU A 261 -4.48 -10.32 -35.21
N ILE A 262 -4.42 -9.77 -33.99
CA ILE A 262 -3.25 -9.90 -33.10
C ILE A 262 -3.46 -11.05 -32.10
N HIS A 263 -2.72 -12.15 -32.25
CA HIS A 263 -2.88 -13.31 -31.37
C HIS A 263 -2.38 -13.04 -29.94
N PRO A 264 -3.18 -13.27 -28.88
CA PRO A 264 -2.92 -12.71 -27.54
C PRO A 264 -1.62 -13.17 -26.88
N TYR A 265 -1.10 -14.37 -27.21
CA TYR A 265 0.17 -14.88 -26.65
C TYR A 265 1.22 -15.27 -27.70
N GLU A 266 0.98 -14.96 -28.99
CA GLU A 266 1.91 -15.29 -30.10
C GLU A 266 2.21 -14.07 -31.02
N GLY A 267 1.30 -13.09 -31.08
CA GLY A 267 1.57 -11.80 -31.74
C GLY A 267 2.35 -10.84 -30.85
N ASP A 268 2.65 -9.64 -31.35
CA ASP A 268 3.34 -8.64 -30.52
C ASP A 268 2.48 -8.20 -29.33
N HIS A 269 3.07 -8.35 -28.15
CA HIS A 269 2.47 -8.07 -26.85
C HIS A 269 2.01 -6.61 -26.69
N LYS A 270 2.82 -5.67 -27.17
CA LYS A 270 2.60 -4.24 -27.02
C LYS A 270 1.52 -3.77 -28.00
N ASP A 271 1.58 -4.23 -29.24
CA ASP A 271 0.57 -3.92 -30.25
C ASP A 271 -0.80 -4.52 -29.85
N PHE A 272 -0.83 -5.72 -29.25
CA PHE A 272 -2.06 -6.26 -28.65
C PHE A 272 -2.63 -5.34 -27.56
N LYS A 273 -1.80 -4.92 -26.58
CA LYS A 273 -2.24 -4.01 -25.51
C LYS A 273 -2.74 -2.66 -26.04
N GLU A 274 -2.02 -2.07 -27.01
CA GLU A 274 -2.40 -0.79 -27.60
C GLU A 274 -3.69 -0.90 -28.43
N ALA A 275 -3.88 -1.99 -29.18
CA ALA A 275 -5.11 -2.26 -29.90
C ALA A 275 -6.30 -2.50 -28.96
N ALA A 276 -6.15 -3.37 -27.95
CA ALA A 276 -7.22 -3.70 -27.02
C ALA A 276 -7.63 -2.47 -26.18
N GLY A 277 -6.66 -1.67 -25.72
CA GLY A 277 -6.90 -0.40 -25.04
C GLY A 277 -7.66 0.62 -25.90
N LYS A 278 -7.35 0.73 -27.19
CA LYS A 278 -8.13 1.56 -28.13
C LYS A 278 -9.56 1.05 -28.27
N THR A 279 -9.77 -0.26 -28.41
CA THR A 279 -11.09 -0.87 -28.59
C THR A 279 -11.98 -0.66 -27.36
N VAL A 280 -11.48 -0.95 -26.15
CA VAL A 280 -12.19 -0.72 -24.88
C VAL A 280 -12.47 0.78 -24.67
N SER A 281 -11.48 1.65 -24.89
CA SER A 281 -11.65 3.11 -24.72
C SER A 281 -12.65 3.70 -25.71
N LYS A 282 -12.65 3.22 -26.96
CA LYS A 282 -13.64 3.60 -27.99
C LYS A 282 -15.06 3.20 -27.55
N TYR A 283 -15.23 1.98 -27.01
CA TYR A 283 -16.51 1.51 -26.51
C TYR A 283 -17.03 2.37 -25.35
N ILE A 284 -16.24 2.53 -24.28
CA ILE A 284 -16.61 3.35 -23.11
C ILE A 284 -16.98 4.76 -23.54
N LYS A 285 -16.16 5.39 -24.39
CA LYS A 285 -16.45 6.74 -24.90
C LYS A 285 -17.76 6.79 -25.68
N SER A 286 -18.03 5.83 -26.56
CA SER A 286 -19.26 5.85 -27.37
C SER A 286 -20.54 5.80 -26.53
N VAL A 287 -20.51 5.13 -25.37
CA VAL A 287 -21.62 5.11 -24.41
C VAL A 287 -21.71 6.45 -23.65
N SER A 288 -20.58 7.04 -23.24
CA SER A 288 -20.57 8.36 -22.60
C SER A 288 -21.12 9.47 -23.53
N ASP A 289 -20.73 9.43 -24.82
CA ASP A 289 -21.18 10.40 -25.82
C ASP A 289 -22.72 10.28 -26.05
N ASP A 290 -23.25 9.05 -26.20
CA ASP A 290 -24.70 8.79 -26.32
C ASP A 290 -25.47 9.19 -25.04
N GLN A 291 -24.93 8.93 -23.84
CA GLN A 291 -25.57 9.35 -22.59
C GLN A 291 -25.69 10.87 -22.47
N ALA A 292 -24.65 11.63 -22.82
CA ALA A 292 -24.74 13.09 -22.86
C ALA A 292 -25.83 13.58 -23.83
N ASP A 293 -25.91 12.93 -25.00
CA ASP A 293 -26.91 13.23 -26.03
C ASP A 293 -28.34 12.82 -25.61
N ARG A 294 -28.52 11.89 -24.65
CA ARG A 294 -29.82 11.53 -24.06
C ARG A 294 -30.23 12.43 -22.89
N GLN A 295 -29.29 12.80 -22.02
CA GLN A 295 -29.58 13.64 -20.84
C GLN A 295 -30.12 15.03 -21.23
N THR A 296 -29.71 15.57 -22.38
CA THR A 296 -30.28 16.81 -22.93
C THR A 296 -31.74 16.69 -23.39
N LYS A 297 -32.25 15.46 -23.58
CA LYS A 297 -33.55 15.16 -24.22
C LYS A 297 -34.63 14.59 -23.29
N LYS A 298 -34.27 14.10 -22.08
CA LYS A 298 -35.24 13.54 -21.10
C LYS A 298 -34.99 14.01 -19.66
N LYS A 299 -35.95 14.75 -19.08
CA LYS A 299 -36.01 15.06 -17.63
C LYS A 299 -36.67 13.92 -16.83
N ILE A 300 -36.08 12.73 -16.83
CA ILE A 300 -36.48 11.67 -15.89
C ILE A 300 -35.60 11.78 -14.64
N LYS A 301 -36.23 11.85 -13.46
CA LYS A 301 -35.52 11.86 -12.17
C LYS A 301 -35.49 10.44 -11.61
N PHE A 302 -34.29 9.95 -11.34
CA PHE A 302 -34.05 8.66 -10.69
C PHE A 302 -33.69 8.88 -9.22
N ASP A 303 -33.93 7.88 -8.37
CA ASP A 303 -33.54 7.90 -6.95
C ASP A 303 -32.21 7.18 -6.70
N THR A 304 -31.71 6.46 -7.72
CA THR A 304 -30.59 5.54 -7.67
C THR A 304 -29.78 5.65 -8.96
N TYR A 305 -28.46 5.63 -8.85
CA TYR A 305 -27.52 5.81 -9.95
C TYR A 305 -26.41 4.77 -9.87
N VAL A 306 -26.14 4.10 -10.99
CA VAL A 306 -25.07 3.08 -11.11
C VAL A 306 -23.97 3.61 -12.01
N TYR A 307 -22.73 3.50 -11.54
CA TYR A 307 -21.51 3.88 -12.24
C TYR A 307 -20.62 2.64 -12.41
N PRO A 308 -20.47 2.08 -13.62
CA PRO A 308 -19.56 0.95 -13.86
C PRO A 308 -18.10 1.40 -13.78
N LEU A 309 -17.38 0.90 -12.79
CA LEU A 309 -15.99 1.23 -12.53
C LEU A 309 -15.11 0.10 -13.03
N LEU A 310 -14.38 0.36 -14.12
CA LEU A 310 -13.50 -0.61 -14.75
C LEU A 310 -12.04 -0.40 -14.33
N GLN A 311 -11.32 -1.50 -14.13
CA GLN A 311 -9.87 -1.49 -13.93
C GLN A 311 -9.25 -2.50 -14.88
N MET A 312 -8.54 -1.98 -15.88
CA MET A 312 -7.85 -2.76 -16.90
C MET A 312 -6.53 -2.05 -17.22
N ALA A 313 -5.62 -2.01 -16.25
CA ALA A 313 -4.37 -1.26 -16.35
C ALA A 313 -3.49 -1.72 -17.54
N LEU A 314 -3.58 -3.00 -17.93
CA LEU A 314 -2.96 -3.55 -19.15
C LEU A 314 -3.39 -2.82 -20.44
N PHE A 315 -4.57 -2.19 -20.39
CA PHE A 315 -5.26 -1.51 -21.50
C PHE A 315 -5.43 0.00 -21.23
N GLY A 316 -4.78 0.55 -20.20
CA GLY A 316 -4.83 1.96 -19.84
C GLY A 316 -6.13 2.44 -19.19
N VAL A 317 -6.99 1.53 -18.72
CA VAL A 317 -8.25 1.89 -18.03
C VAL A 317 -8.06 1.81 -16.51
N HIS A 318 -8.16 2.96 -15.83
CA HIS A 318 -7.87 3.11 -14.39
C HIS A 318 -9.07 3.69 -13.60
N THR A 319 -10.30 3.49 -14.10
CA THR A 319 -11.50 4.17 -13.58
C THR A 319 -11.78 3.80 -12.12
N GLU A 320 -11.70 2.52 -11.73
CA GLU A 320 -11.83 2.12 -10.32
C GLU A 320 -10.74 2.74 -9.45
N GLU A 321 -9.48 2.64 -9.86
CA GLU A 321 -8.33 3.11 -9.11
C GLU A 321 -8.37 4.62 -8.86
N MET A 322 -8.73 5.39 -9.88
CA MET A 322 -8.91 6.84 -9.74
C MET A 322 -10.10 7.16 -8.83
N PHE A 323 -11.21 6.41 -8.96
CA PHE A 323 -12.42 6.60 -8.17
C PHE A 323 -12.20 6.35 -6.68
N VAL A 324 -11.60 5.21 -6.32
CA VAL A 324 -11.35 4.82 -4.92
C VAL A 324 -10.41 5.81 -4.23
N LYS A 325 -9.34 6.26 -4.92
CA LYS A 325 -8.43 7.29 -4.39
C LYS A 325 -9.15 8.61 -4.12
N GLN A 326 -10.00 9.05 -5.04
CA GLN A 326 -10.77 10.28 -4.85
C GLN A 326 -11.80 10.14 -3.74
N LEU A 327 -12.53 9.02 -3.68
CA LEU A 327 -13.53 8.75 -2.65
C LEU A 327 -12.93 8.85 -1.24
N PHE A 328 -11.80 8.17 -1.01
CA PHE A 328 -11.14 8.20 0.31
C PHE A 328 -10.52 9.57 0.62
N ARG A 329 -9.96 10.29 -0.35
CA ARG A 329 -9.41 11.65 -0.16
C ARG A 329 -10.48 12.72 0.08
N SER A 330 -11.63 12.61 -0.56
CA SER A 330 -12.75 13.56 -0.37
C SER A 330 -13.62 13.24 0.84
N ALA A 331 -13.36 12.14 1.54
CA ALA A 331 -14.10 11.74 2.72
C ALA A 331 -13.72 12.63 3.92
N SER A 332 -14.65 13.49 4.32
CA SER A 332 -14.51 14.37 5.48
C SER A 332 -14.50 13.60 6.79
N ASP A 333 -14.19 14.31 7.88
CA ASP A 333 -14.55 13.85 9.22
C ASP A 333 -16.06 13.53 9.32
N GLY A 334 -16.42 12.66 10.26
CA GLY A 334 -17.76 12.10 10.45
C GLY A 334 -18.18 11.07 9.40
N VAL A 335 -17.49 10.94 8.26
CA VAL A 335 -17.74 9.86 7.29
C VAL A 335 -17.35 8.51 7.91
N LYS A 336 -18.13 7.47 7.62
CA LYS A 336 -17.78 6.07 7.92
C LYS A 336 -17.71 5.25 6.63
N ILE A 337 -16.64 4.47 6.48
CA ILE A 337 -16.41 3.58 5.34
C ILE A 337 -16.18 2.17 5.87
N SER A 338 -17.18 1.29 5.69
CA SER A 338 -17.00 -0.14 5.88
C SER A 338 -16.41 -0.73 4.61
N LEU A 339 -15.22 -1.32 4.66
CA LEU A 339 -14.49 -1.88 3.51
C LEU A 339 -14.31 -3.38 3.70
N ALA A 340 -14.71 -4.21 2.73
CA ALA A 340 -14.53 -5.66 2.77
C ALA A 340 -13.59 -6.14 1.66
N THR A 341 -12.72 -7.10 1.97
CA THR A 341 -11.93 -7.82 0.98
C THR A 341 -11.56 -9.24 1.44
N GLY A 342 -11.89 -10.23 0.62
CA GLY A 342 -11.55 -11.63 0.86
C GLY A 342 -10.06 -11.95 0.78
N TYR A 343 -9.26 -11.06 0.20
CA TYR A 343 -7.82 -11.21 0.04
C TYR A 343 -7.11 -9.88 0.37
N PHE A 344 -6.88 -9.63 1.67
CA PHE A 344 -6.36 -8.36 2.17
C PHE A 344 -4.90 -8.11 1.74
N ASN A 345 -4.73 -7.37 0.66
CA ASN A 345 -3.43 -6.88 0.19
C ASN A 345 -3.58 -5.50 -0.46
N LEU A 346 -4.10 -4.52 0.28
CA LEU A 346 -4.32 -3.16 -0.19
C LEU A 346 -3.02 -2.57 -0.77
N THR A 347 -3.11 -1.88 -1.92
CA THR A 347 -1.93 -1.19 -2.47
C THR A 347 -1.37 -0.16 -1.49
N LYS A 348 -0.04 0.08 -1.51
CA LYS A 348 0.58 1.12 -0.68
C LYS A 348 -0.06 2.50 -0.85
N GLN A 349 -0.60 2.82 -2.02
CA GLN A 349 -1.31 4.09 -2.24
C GLN A 349 -2.64 4.12 -1.49
N TYR A 350 -3.41 3.03 -1.48
CA TYR A 350 -4.62 2.94 -0.65
C TYR A 350 -4.29 2.95 0.85
N GLN A 351 -3.26 2.22 1.29
CA GLN A 351 -2.80 2.24 2.69
C GLN A 351 -2.42 3.65 3.14
N ASN A 352 -1.58 4.35 2.35
CA ASN A 352 -1.19 5.73 2.62
C ASN A 352 -2.39 6.67 2.66
N ILE A 353 -3.32 6.58 1.71
CA ILE A 353 -4.51 7.44 1.69
C ILE A 353 -5.37 7.19 2.95
N ILE A 354 -5.66 5.94 3.28
CA ILE A 354 -6.47 5.56 4.45
C ILE A 354 -5.84 6.05 5.76
N VAL A 355 -4.52 5.90 5.92
CA VAL A 355 -3.80 6.19 7.17
C VAL A 355 -3.36 7.66 7.30
N LEU A 356 -3.02 8.33 6.20
CA LEU A 356 -2.34 9.65 6.20
C LEU A 356 -3.09 10.79 5.50
N GLU A 357 -4.05 10.49 4.60
CA GLU A 357 -4.69 11.52 3.76
C GLU A 357 -6.21 11.62 3.93
N SER A 358 -6.86 10.60 4.51
CA SER A 358 -8.31 10.52 4.70
C SER A 358 -8.72 10.80 6.13
N LEU A 359 -9.79 11.58 6.31
CA LEU A 359 -10.38 11.90 7.62
C LEU A 359 -11.48 10.93 8.06
N ALA A 360 -11.86 9.97 7.21
CA ALA A 360 -12.94 9.05 7.51
C ALA A 360 -12.59 8.00 8.58
N ASN A 361 -13.64 7.48 9.20
CA ASN A 361 -13.61 6.30 10.05
C ASN A 361 -13.72 5.05 9.16
N PHE A 362 -12.72 4.17 9.21
CA PHE A 362 -12.64 2.95 8.40
C PHE A 362 -12.84 1.71 9.25
N ASN A 363 -13.77 0.85 8.84
CA ASN A 363 -13.97 -0.48 9.42
C ASN A 363 -13.64 -1.51 8.32
N LEU A 364 -12.50 -2.19 8.43
CA LEU A 364 -12.00 -3.12 7.42
C LEU A 364 -12.33 -4.57 7.81
N LEU A 365 -13.13 -5.29 7.01
CA LEU A 365 -13.47 -6.70 7.24
C LEU A 365 -12.72 -7.63 6.28
N ILE A 366 -11.82 -8.42 6.84
CA ILE A 366 -10.89 -9.31 6.13
C ILE A 366 -11.21 -10.78 6.41
N ALA A 367 -10.71 -11.69 5.58
CA ALA A 367 -10.76 -13.12 5.86
C ALA A 367 -9.90 -13.46 7.09
N SER A 368 -10.45 -14.17 8.08
CA SER A 368 -9.58 -14.93 8.98
C SER A 368 -8.86 -16.04 8.19
N PRO A 369 -7.63 -16.43 8.59
CA PRO A 369 -6.94 -17.58 8.04
C PRO A 369 -7.79 -18.84 7.90
N GLN A 370 -8.63 -19.18 8.88
CA GLN A 370 -9.43 -20.43 8.83
C GLN A 370 -10.57 -20.39 7.80
N VAL A 371 -11.06 -19.20 7.42
CA VAL A 371 -12.06 -19.03 6.32
C VAL A 371 -11.40 -18.72 4.97
N ASN A 372 -10.08 -18.71 4.89
CA ASN A 372 -9.38 -18.48 3.63
C ASN A 372 -9.53 -19.70 2.71
N GLY A 373 -9.75 -19.47 1.41
CA GLY A 373 -9.89 -20.54 0.42
C GLY A 373 -8.66 -21.44 0.22
N PHE A 374 -7.53 -21.12 0.86
CA PHE A 374 -6.32 -21.93 0.87
C PHE A 374 -5.99 -22.55 2.24
N TYR A 375 -6.86 -22.41 3.25
CA TYR A 375 -6.64 -22.98 4.58
C TYR A 375 -6.52 -24.51 4.52
N GLY A 376 -5.47 -25.07 5.15
CA GLY A 376 -5.18 -26.50 5.10
C GLY A 376 -4.80 -27.06 3.72
N ALA A 377 -4.58 -26.21 2.71
CA ALA A 377 -4.15 -26.67 1.38
C ALA A 377 -2.75 -27.32 1.45
N ARG A 378 -2.58 -28.45 0.75
CA ARG A 378 -1.32 -29.21 0.78
C ARG A 378 -0.18 -28.48 0.07
N GLY A 379 1.03 -28.64 0.59
CA GLY A 379 2.23 -27.99 0.06
C GLY A 379 2.22 -26.48 0.30
N VAL A 380 3.01 -25.73 -0.48
CA VAL A 380 3.29 -24.32 -0.16
C VAL A 380 2.04 -23.41 -0.21
N MET A 381 0.98 -23.82 -0.91
CA MET A 381 -0.31 -23.10 -0.97
C MET A 381 -0.96 -22.94 0.41
N GLY A 382 -0.72 -23.85 1.36
CA GLY A 382 -1.31 -23.80 2.71
C GLY A 382 -0.88 -22.61 3.57
N ASN A 383 0.18 -21.89 3.16
CA ASN A 383 0.75 -20.74 3.87
C ASN A 383 0.33 -19.40 3.23
N ILE A 384 -0.54 -19.43 2.20
CA ILE A 384 -1.19 -18.23 1.66
C ILE A 384 -2.04 -17.49 2.73
N PRO A 385 -2.77 -18.18 3.65
CA PRO A 385 -3.41 -17.54 4.80
C PRO A 385 -2.40 -16.74 5.64
N ASP A 386 -1.26 -17.34 6.00
CA ASP A 386 -0.21 -16.72 6.82
C ASP A 386 0.38 -15.47 6.15
N ALA A 387 0.48 -15.47 4.81
CA ALA A 387 0.91 -14.30 4.04
C ALA A 387 -0.09 -13.14 4.15
N TYR A 388 -1.39 -13.43 4.20
CA TYR A 388 -2.41 -12.42 4.48
C TYR A 388 -2.42 -11.99 5.95
N THR A 389 -2.19 -12.90 6.91
CA THR A 389 -1.97 -12.56 8.33
C THR A 389 -0.81 -11.58 8.49
N TYR A 390 0.30 -11.81 7.77
CA TYR A 390 1.45 -10.90 7.79
C TYR A 390 1.11 -9.51 7.24
N ILE A 391 0.37 -9.43 6.14
CA ILE A 391 -0.03 -8.15 5.54
C ILE A 391 -1.06 -7.41 6.41
N ALA A 392 -2.00 -8.13 7.02
CA ALA A 392 -2.96 -7.60 7.98
C ALA A 392 -2.25 -7.04 9.23
N SER A 393 -1.36 -7.83 9.84
CA SER A 393 -0.54 -7.41 10.98
C SER A 393 0.35 -6.22 10.63
N SER A 394 0.97 -6.19 9.44
CA SER A 394 1.79 -5.07 8.97
C SER A 394 0.97 -3.78 8.80
N PHE A 395 -0.27 -3.88 8.33
CA PHE A 395 -1.18 -2.74 8.24
C PHE A 395 -1.69 -2.28 9.61
N TYR A 396 -2.00 -3.20 10.52
CA TYR A 396 -2.33 -2.88 11.91
C TYR A 396 -1.17 -2.14 12.61
N HIS A 397 0.07 -2.60 12.42
CA HIS A 397 1.27 -1.91 12.90
C HIS A 397 1.44 -0.52 12.27
N LEU A 398 1.11 -0.34 10.99
CA LEU A 398 1.11 0.98 10.34
C LEU A 398 0.07 1.93 10.96
N VAL A 399 -1.14 1.43 11.23
CA VAL A 399 -2.22 2.18 11.90
C VAL A 399 -1.81 2.57 13.33
N LYS A 400 -1.21 1.64 14.08
CA LYS A 400 -0.69 1.86 15.44
C LYS A 400 0.47 2.86 15.46
N TYR A 401 1.44 2.73 14.56
CA TYR A 401 2.59 3.63 14.43
C TYR A 401 2.18 5.09 14.16
N TYR A 402 1.13 5.31 13.36
CA TYR A 402 0.57 6.65 13.14
C TYR A 402 -0.52 7.06 14.15
N ASN A 403 -0.77 6.27 15.20
CA ASN A 403 -1.81 6.49 16.22
C ASN A 403 -3.24 6.67 15.65
N MET A 404 -3.56 5.97 14.57
CA MET A 404 -4.85 6.06 13.87
C MET A 404 -5.90 5.04 14.35
N GLN A 405 -5.61 4.28 15.41
CA GLN A 405 -6.49 3.24 15.98
C GLN A 405 -7.84 3.79 16.49
N HIS A 406 -7.96 5.10 16.67
CA HIS A 406 -9.20 5.79 17.05
C HIS A 406 -10.22 5.93 15.90
N ARG A 407 -9.80 5.68 14.65
CA ARG A 407 -10.64 5.79 13.44
C ARG A 407 -10.42 4.68 12.41
N ILE A 408 -9.44 3.78 12.60
CA ILE A 408 -9.17 2.68 11.68
C ILE A 408 -9.22 1.37 12.47
N HIS A 409 -10.30 0.63 12.25
CA HIS A 409 -10.60 -0.64 12.90
C HIS A 409 -10.50 -1.78 11.89
N LEU A 410 -9.89 -2.89 12.28
CA LEU A 410 -9.67 -4.07 11.44
C LEU A 410 -10.38 -5.26 12.08
N TYR A 411 -11.10 -6.05 11.28
CA TYR A 411 -11.95 -7.14 11.73
C TYR A 411 -11.66 -8.41 10.92
N GLU A 412 -11.43 -9.54 11.58
CA GLU A 412 -11.39 -10.85 10.93
C GLU A 412 -12.79 -11.49 10.91
N TYR A 413 -13.32 -11.78 9.73
CA TYR A 413 -14.52 -12.59 9.55
C TYR A 413 -14.21 -14.07 9.84
N TYR A 414 -14.98 -14.70 10.73
CA TYR A 414 -14.94 -16.14 10.97
C TYR A 414 -16.35 -16.76 10.92
N ARG A 415 -16.48 -17.89 10.21
CA ARG A 415 -17.68 -18.74 10.24
C ARG A 415 -17.29 -20.20 10.01
N HIS A 416 -17.66 -21.07 10.95
CA HIS A 416 -17.21 -22.47 10.95
C HIS A 416 -17.68 -23.25 9.69
N GLN A 417 -16.73 -23.89 8.99
CA GLN A 417 -16.88 -24.57 7.69
C GLN A 417 -17.36 -23.71 6.51
N TRP A 418 -17.19 -22.39 6.59
CA TRP A 418 -17.41 -21.47 5.46
C TRP A 418 -16.09 -20.88 4.99
N THR A 419 -16.05 -20.42 3.73
CA THR A 419 -14.96 -19.56 3.24
C THR A 419 -15.47 -18.16 2.90
N TYR A 420 -14.63 -17.15 3.07
CA TYR A 420 -14.98 -15.74 2.88
C TYR A 420 -14.33 -15.16 1.62
N HIS A 421 -15.11 -14.40 0.84
CA HIS A 421 -14.66 -13.78 -0.41
C HIS A 421 -15.36 -12.43 -0.71
N VAL A 422 -16.10 -11.89 0.25
CA VAL A 422 -16.81 -10.59 0.17
C VAL A 422 -15.86 -9.46 -0.23
N LYS A 423 -16.30 -8.58 -1.14
CA LYS A 423 -15.53 -7.44 -1.66
C LYS A 423 -16.38 -6.17 -1.75
N GLY A 424 -15.72 -5.03 -1.76
CA GLY A 424 -16.36 -3.73 -1.96
C GLY A 424 -16.50 -2.95 -0.66
N LEU A 425 -17.34 -1.93 -0.65
CA LEU A 425 -17.50 -1.04 0.51
C LEU A 425 -18.90 -0.46 0.63
N TRP A 426 -19.22 0.03 1.83
CA TRP A 426 -20.41 0.80 2.16
C TRP A 426 -19.97 2.14 2.76
N TYR A 427 -20.38 3.24 2.13
CA TYR A 427 -19.99 4.60 2.46
C TYR A 427 -21.17 5.35 3.07
N TYR A 428 -20.99 5.82 4.31
CA TYR A 428 -21.97 6.52 5.12
C TYR A 428 -21.56 8.00 5.22
N LEU A 429 -22.45 8.90 4.81
CA LEU A 429 -22.25 10.35 4.99
C LEU A 429 -22.29 10.72 6.48
N PRO A 430 -21.72 11.86 6.90
CA PRO A 430 -21.70 12.28 8.30
C PRO A 430 -23.09 12.27 8.92
N ASN A 431 -23.18 11.73 10.14
CA ASN A 431 -24.43 11.55 10.90
C ASN A 431 -25.51 10.70 10.22
N GLN A 432 -25.19 9.88 9.21
CA GLN A 432 -26.14 8.95 8.58
C GLN A 432 -25.90 7.49 8.98
N ASN A 433 -26.96 6.87 9.51
CA ASN A 433 -26.96 5.44 9.89
C ASN A 433 -27.14 4.48 8.70
N LEU A 434 -27.41 4.99 7.50
CA LEU A 434 -27.63 4.22 6.28
C LEU A 434 -26.60 4.59 5.19
N PRO A 435 -26.11 3.63 4.37
CA PRO A 435 -25.09 3.91 3.37
C PRO A 435 -25.67 4.70 2.20
N PHE A 436 -24.99 5.78 1.81
CA PHE A 436 -25.34 6.59 0.63
C PHE A 436 -24.81 5.97 -0.66
N LEU A 437 -23.66 5.31 -0.58
CA LEU A 437 -22.95 4.70 -1.69
C LEU A 437 -22.49 3.29 -1.28
N SER A 438 -22.59 2.33 -2.20
CA SER A 438 -22.05 0.98 -2.07
C SER A 438 -21.22 0.66 -3.31
N MET A 439 -20.01 0.09 -3.14
CA MET A 439 -19.26 -0.50 -4.26
C MET A 439 -19.30 -2.01 -4.17
N MET A 440 -19.45 -2.72 -5.30
CA MET A 440 -19.54 -4.18 -5.36
C MET A 440 -19.11 -4.72 -6.73
N GLY A 441 -18.63 -5.97 -6.78
CA GLY A 441 -18.04 -6.56 -7.98
C GLY A 441 -16.75 -7.31 -7.70
N SER A 442 -15.83 -7.33 -8.67
CA SER A 442 -14.79 -8.36 -8.73
C SER A 442 -13.47 -8.08 -8.00
N SER A 443 -13.08 -6.79 -7.87
CA SER A 443 -11.76 -6.36 -7.39
C SER A 443 -11.59 -6.50 -5.87
N ASN A 444 -10.39 -6.91 -5.45
CA ASN A 444 -9.98 -7.06 -4.05
C ASN A 444 -9.24 -5.81 -3.50
N PHE A 445 -9.17 -4.73 -4.28
CA PHE A 445 -8.37 -3.52 -4.02
C PHE A 445 -6.85 -3.73 -3.86
N GLY A 446 -6.35 -4.92 -4.21
CA GLY A 446 -4.93 -5.26 -4.15
C GLY A 446 -4.18 -5.09 -5.47
N HIS A 447 -2.86 -5.18 -5.42
CA HIS A 447 -1.97 -4.91 -6.57
C HIS A 447 -2.35 -5.69 -7.85
N ARG A 448 -2.84 -6.93 -7.72
CA ARG A 448 -3.27 -7.73 -8.88
C ARG A 448 -4.52 -7.12 -9.54
N SER A 449 -5.56 -6.81 -8.78
CA SER A 449 -6.75 -6.09 -9.25
C SER A 449 -6.42 -4.72 -9.86
N VAL A 450 -5.49 -3.96 -9.25
CA VAL A 450 -5.17 -2.61 -9.71
C VAL A 450 -4.26 -2.60 -10.94
N HIS A 451 -3.36 -3.59 -11.12
CA HIS A 451 -2.29 -3.51 -12.13
C HIS A 451 -2.16 -4.70 -13.11
N ARG A 452 -2.92 -5.80 -12.95
CA ARG A 452 -2.74 -7.04 -13.75
C ARG A 452 -4.02 -7.68 -14.28
N ASP A 453 -5.09 -7.72 -13.49
CA ASP A 453 -6.36 -8.32 -13.90
C ASP A 453 -7.22 -7.33 -14.71
N ILE A 454 -8.20 -7.85 -15.46
CA ILE A 454 -9.30 -7.03 -15.97
C ILE A 454 -10.53 -7.21 -15.07
N GLU A 455 -10.78 -6.19 -14.25
CA GLU A 455 -11.76 -6.13 -13.18
C GLU A 455 -12.96 -5.25 -13.56
N CYS A 456 -14.11 -5.54 -12.93
CA CYS A 456 -15.31 -4.73 -13.04
C CYS A 456 -15.98 -4.62 -11.66
N GLN A 457 -16.10 -3.38 -11.18
CA GLN A 457 -16.93 -2.98 -10.04
C GLN A 457 -18.11 -2.15 -10.54
N ILE A 458 -19.13 -1.98 -9.70
CA ILE A 458 -20.07 -0.87 -9.79
C ILE A 458 -20.03 -0.04 -8.52
N ALA A 459 -20.16 1.28 -8.64
CA ALA A 459 -20.58 2.14 -7.55
C ALA A 459 -22.08 2.42 -7.69
N LEU A 460 -22.84 2.05 -6.68
CA LEU A 460 -24.28 2.23 -6.54
C LEU A 460 -24.53 3.38 -5.55
N VAL A 461 -25.04 4.50 -6.04
CA VAL A 461 -25.40 5.68 -5.24
C VAL A 461 -26.92 5.74 -5.13
N THR A 462 -27.49 5.87 -3.93
CA THR A 462 -28.95 5.83 -3.79
C THR A 462 -29.51 6.71 -2.67
N GLN A 463 -30.66 7.32 -2.96
CA GLN A 463 -31.53 8.01 -2.00
C GLN A 463 -32.73 7.14 -1.59
N ASN A 464 -32.91 5.97 -2.20
CA ASN A 464 -34.02 5.05 -1.95
C ASN A 464 -33.86 4.37 -0.59
N LYS A 465 -34.76 4.68 0.36
CA LYS A 465 -34.63 4.20 1.75
C LYS A 465 -34.74 2.68 1.90
N GLN A 466 -35.48 2.00 1.02
CA GLN A 466 -35.59 0.54 1.05
C GLN A 466 -34.25 -0.10 0.63
N LEU A 467 -33.66 0.35 -0.48
CA LEU A 467 -32.35 -0.11 -0.95
C LEU A 467 -31.21 0.25 0.02
N GLN A 468 -31.21 1.48 0.57
CA GLN A 468 -30.27 1.86 1.64
C GLN A 468 -30.38 0.93 2.86
N THR A 469 -31.58 0.50 3.23
CA THR A 469 -31.79 -0.42 4.36
C THR A 469 -31.30 -1.83 4.04
N GLN A 470 -31.57 -2.36 2.82
CA GLN A 470 -31.01 -3.65 2.38
C GLN A 470 -29.47 -3.63 2.43
N LEU A 471 -28.84 -2.59 1.88
CA LEU A 471 -27.39 -2.40 1.88
C LEU A 471 -26.80 -2.25 3.29
N HIS A 472 -27.53 -1.64 4.22
CA HIS A 472 -27.11 -1.58 5.62
C HIS A 472 -27.18 -2.97 6.29
N GLN A 473 -28.28 -3.69 6.09
CA GLN A 473 -28.46 -5.03 6.66
C GLN A 473 -27.42 -6.02 6.10
N GLU A 474 -27.09 -5.94 4.81
CA GLU A 474 -25.99 -6.67 4.18
C GLU A 474 -24.66 -6.44 4.92
N GLN A 475 -24.29 -5.17 5.15
CA GLN A 475 -23.08 -4.81 5.88
C GLN A 475 -23.10 -5.32 7.33
N VAL A 476 -24.24 -5.22 8.01
CA VAL A 476 -24.42 -5.74 9.38
C VAL A 476 -24.28 -7.27 9.41
N ASN A 477 -24.87 -7.99 8.45
CA ASN A 477 -24.81 -9.45 8.36
C ASN A 477 -23.36 -9.97 8.23
N PHE A 478 -22.50 -9.29 7.45
CA PHE A 478 -21.09 -9.64 7.35
C PHE A 478 -20.31 -9.31 8.62
N PHE A 479 -20.47 -8.10 9.16
CA PHE A 479 -19.73 -7.67 10.35
C PHE A 479 -20.20 -8.36 11.65
N ALA A 480 -21.42 -8.92 11.69
CA ALA A 480 -21.88 -9.75 12.81
C ALA A 480 -21.11 -11.09 12.97
N ASN A 481 -20.30 -11.47 11.98
CA ASN A 481 -19.37 -12.60 12.03
C ASN A 481 -17.90 -12.12 12.08
N GLY A 482 -17.66 -10.82 12.28
CA GLY A 482 -16.34 -10.20 12.37
C GLY A 482 -15.92 -9.95 13.83
N VAL A 483 -14.68 -10.31 14.17
CA VAL A 483 -14.05 -10.01 15.47
C VAL A 483 -12.98 -8.94 15.26
N GLU A 484 -12.96 -7.90 16.10
CA GLU A 484 -11.97 -6.81 15.98
C GLU A 484 -10.56 -7.30 16.33
N THR A 485 -9.61 -7.12 15.43
CA THR A 485 -8.23 -7.57 15.59
C THR A 485 -7.44 -6.60 16.45
N ASN A 486 -6.71 -7.12 17.44
CA ASN A 486 -5.82 -6.34 18.28
C ASN A 486 -4.40 -6.95 18.28
N GLU A 487 -3.52 -6.43 19.15
CA GLU A 487 -2.15 -6.92 19.30
C GLU A 487 -2.06 -8.39 19.73
N GLU A 488 -2.98 -8.83 20.60
CA GLU A 488 -3.08 -10.20 21.11
C GLU A 488 -3.55 -11.16 20.01
N THR A 489 -4.48 -10.72 19.15
CA THR A 489 -4.95 -11.50 17.98
C THR A 489 -3.78 -11.94 17.10
N PHE A 490 -2.83 -11.05 16.81
CA PHE A 490 -1.65 -11.39 16.00
C PHE A 490 -0.58 -12.21 16.74
N GLN A 491 -0.81 -12.54 18.01
CA GLN A 491 0.03 -13.43 18.83
C GLN A 491 -0.62 -14.82 19.06
N GLU A 492 -1.87 -15.03 18.60
CA GLU A 492 -2.55 -16.33 18.67
C GLU A 492 -1.78 -17.42 17.90
N THR A 493 -1.84 -18.67 18.37
CA THR A 493 -0.97 -19.76 17.87
C THR A 493 -1.30 -20.21 16.44
N ASP A 494 -2.53 -19.98 15.97
CA ASP A 494 -2.96 -20.15 14.58
C ASP A 494 -2.89 -18.83 13.77
N ARG A 495 -2.30 -17.78 14.36
CA ARG A 495 -1.81 -16.57 13.66
C ARG A 495 -0.28 -16.52 13.59
N TYR A 496 0.41 -17.57 14.07
CA TYR A 496 1.86 -17.71 13.92
C TYR A 496 2.27 -17.74 12.44
N VAL A 497 2.70 -16.59 11.92
CA VAL A 497 3.29 -16.49 10.58
C VAL A 497 4.71 -17.07 10.63
N PRO A 498 5.02 -18.13 9.85
CA PRO A 498 6.38 -18.65 9.75
C PRO A 498 7.36 -17.57 9.27
N MET A 499 8.59 -17.53 9.80
CA MET A 499 9.58 -16.50 9.45
C MET A 499 9.75 -16.34 7.93
N TRP A 500 9.89 -17.43 7.19
CA TRP A 500 10.03 -17.38 5.73
C TRP A 500 8.84 -16.70 5.00
N VAL A 501 7.62 -16.75 5.54
CA VAL A 501 6.45 -16.01 5.01
C VAL A 501 6.55 -14.52 5.30
N LYS A 502 6.95 -14.14 6.52
CA LYS A 502 7.23 -12.72 6.88
C LYS A 502 8.29 -12.14 5.92
N MET A 503 9.32 -12.93 5.64
CA MET A 503 10.45 -12.56 4.79
C MET A 503 10.00 -12.38 3.33
N GLU A 504 9.22 -13.32 2.77
CA GLU A 504 8.65 -13.17 1.43
C GLU A 504 7.77 -11.90 1.32
N GLY A 505 7.03 -11.55 2.38
CA GLY A 505 6.28 -10.30 2.50
C GLY A 505 7.16 -9.04 2.54
N ARG A 506 8.20 -9.00 3.40
CA ARG A 506 9.17 -7.89 3.50
C ARG A 506 9.80 -7.54 2.15
N LEU A 507 10.10 -8.55 1.34
CA LEU A 507 10.75 -8.40 0.05
C LEU A 507 9.80 -7.86 -1.03
N LYS A 508 8.55 -8.35 -1.04
CA LYS A 508 7.49 -7.84 -1.94
C LYS A 508 7.04 -6.43 -1.56
N ALA A 509 7.19 -6.04 -0.29
CA ALA A 509 7.04 -4.64 0.13
C ALA A 509 8.13 -3.71 -0.45
N ARG A 510 9.26 -4.22 -0.95
CA ARG A 510 10.32 -3.43 -1.61
C ARG A 510 10.23 -3.42 -3.15
N SER A 511 9.62 -4.44 -3.77
CA SER A 511 9.69 -4.69 -5.23
C SER A 511 8.35 -4.61 -6.01
N SER A 512 7.36 -3.86 -5.48
CA SER A 512 5.94 -3.79 -5.88
C SER A 512 5.05 -4.87 -5.26
N GLY A 513 3.95 -4.43 -4.62
CA GLY A 513 3.16 -5.18 -3.65
C GLY A 513 2.26 -6.31 -4.19
N SER A 514 2.74 -7.09 -5.16
CA SER A 514 2.11 -8.32 -5.62
C SER A 514 2.67 -9.54 -4.90
N ILE A 515 1.91 -10.64 -4.85
CA ILE A 515 2.40 -11.97 -4.44
C ILE A 515 2.52 -12.85 -5.69
N PRO A 516 3.75 -13.19 -6.15
CA PRO A 516 3.93 -14.15 -7.24
C PRO A 516 4.77 -15.39 -6.88
N SER A 517 4.39 -16.49 -7.54
CA SER A 517 5.18 -17.62 -8.09
C SER A 517 6.20 -18.45 -7.29
N THR A 518 6.84 -17.98 -6.21
CA THR A 518 7.87 -18.79 -5.50
C THR A 518 7.33 -20.14 -4.98
N LEU A 519 6.06 -20.19 -4.61
CA LEU A 519 5.34 -21.39 -4.17
C LEU A 519 5.40 -22.57 -5.17
N GLY A 520 5.59 -22.30 -6.47
CA GLY A 520 5.55 -23.33 -7.52
C GLY A 520 6.90 -23.93 -7.91
N ARG A 521 8.03 -23.40 -7.42
CA ARG A 521 9.37 -23.83 -7.89
C ARG A 521 9.86 -25.16 -7.30
N GLN A 522 9.17 -25.73 -6.31
CA GLN A 522 9.49 -27.04 -5.71
C GLN A 522 8.40 -28.11 -5.95
N ILE A 523 7.47 -27.88 -6.89
CA ILE A 523 6.40 -28.85 -7.20
C ILE A 523 6.89 -29.86 -8.24
N GLY A 524 7.57 -30.90 -7.77
CA GLY A 524 7.99 -32.05 -8.58
C GLY A 524 7.67 -33.39 -7.91
N VAL A 525 7.55 -34.43 -8.74
CA VAL A 525 7.42 -35.86 -8.39
C VAL A 525 6.00 -36.37 -8.01
N LEU A 526 5.43 -37.11 -8.98
CA LEU A 526 4.39 -38.16 -8.92
C LEU A 526 2.87 -37.80 -8.79
N PRO A 527 1.98 -38.60 -9.43
CA PRO A 527 0.54 -38.35 -9.51
C PRO A 527 -0.31 -39.21 -8.56
N VAL A 528 -1.60 -38.87 -8.42
CA VAL A 528 -2.65 -39.74 -7.87
C VAL A 528 -3.91 -39.59 -8.73
N GLY A 529 -4.50 -40.72 -9.17
CA GLY A 529 -5.69 -40.78 -10.01
C GLY A 529 -7.01 -41.02 -9.25
N ASN A 530 -8.11 -41.14 -10.00
CA ASN A 530 -9.48 -41.25 -9.49
C ASN A 530 -9.78 -42.58 -8.76
N PRO A 531 -10.60 -42.58 -7.69
CA PRO A 531 -11.11 -43.79 -7.04
C PRO A 531 -12.57 -44.14 -7.47
N PRO A 532 -12.85 -45.40 -7.84
CA PRO A 532 -14.20 -45.99 -7.85
C PRO A 532 -14.36 -47.00 -6.65
N PRO A 533 -15.38 -47.89 -6.54
CA PRO A 533 -16.43 -47.68 -5.54
C PRO A 533 -16.46 -48.67 -4.34
N ARG A 534 -17.36 -48.36 -3.38
CA ARG A 534 -17.62 -49.00 -2.08
C ARG A 534 -17.65 -50.55 -2.03
N ALA A 535 -17.08 -51.15 -0.96
CA ALA A 535 -17.55 -52.43 -0.40
C ALA A 535 -17.25 -52.66 1.11
N ARG A 536 -18.34 -52.75 1.90
CA ARG A 536 -18.55 -53.47 3.21
C ARG A 536 -17.62 -53.21 4.43
N ARG A 537 -18.18 -53.55 5.62
CA ARG A 537 -17.59 -53.39 6.98
C ARG A 537 -16.92 -54.70 7.46
N PRO A 538 -16.23 -54.67 8.62
CA PRO A 538 -16.90 -55.17 9.84
C PRO A 538 -16.96 -54.15 11.00
N ASN A 539 -17.67 -54.52 12.06
CA ASN A 539 -17.88 -53.76 13.31
C ASN A 539 -17.16 -54.53 14.45
N PRO A 540 -16.74 -53.93 15.59
CA PRO A 540 -17.75 -53.71 16.66
C PRO A 540 -17.54 -52.51 17.61
N ARG A 541 -18.68 -51.98 18.08
CA ARG A 541 -19.01 -51.43 19.42
C ARG A 541 -17.85 -51.04 20.38
N GLN A 542 -17.88 -49.77 20.83
CA GLN A 542 -18.39 -49.43 22.18
C GLN A 542 -18.95 -47.99 22.20
N VAL A 543 -19.65 -47.60 23.28
CA VAL A 543 -20.46 -46.38 23.36
C VAL A 543 -20.31 -45.70 24.73
N LEU A 544 -20.09 -44.39 24.76
CA LEU A 544 -20.39 -43.50 25.89
C LEU A 544 -20.91 -42.12 25.38
N PRO A 545 -21.69 -41.35 26.18
CA PRO A 545 -22.51 -40.22 25.72
C PRO A 545 -21.86 -38.82 25.91
N PRO A 546 -22.43 -37.75 25.30
CA PRO A 546 -21.94 -36.38 25.41
C PRO A 546 -22.47 -35.62 26.66
N PRO A 547 -21.76 -34.55 27.12
CA PRO A 547 -22.25 -33.64 28.14
C PRO A 547 -23.32 -32.65 27.61
N PRO A 548 -24.21 -32.10 28.47
CA PRO A 548 -25.42 -31.39 28.04
C PRO A 548 -25.27 -29.86 27.92
N GLN A 549 -26.14 -29.25 27.11
CA GLN A 549 -26.44 -27.80 27.12
C GLN A 549 -27.54 -27.47 28.14
N ARG A 550 -27.52 -26.26 28.72
CA ARG A 550 -28.73 -25.58 29.22
C ARG A 550 -28.67 -24.06 28.97
N LYS A 551 -29.86 -23.44 29.01
CA LYS A 551 -30.18 -22.03 28.68
C LYS A 551 -31.24 -21.53 29.67
N PHE A 552 -31.13 -20.26 30.12
CA PHE A 552 -32.22 -19.39 30.65
C PHE A 552 -33.08 -19.90 31.85
N ALA A 553 -33.61 -19.09 32.78
CA ALA A 553 -33.41 -17.68 33.14
C ALA A 553 -34.03 -17.36 34.53
N ASP A 554 -33.85 -16.11 34.98
CA ASP A 554 -34.91 -15.21 35.53
C ASP A 554 -35.16 -15.02 37.06
N VAL A 555 -35.68 -13.81 37.38
CA VAL A 555 -36.46 -13.32 38.55
C VAL A 555 -35.79 -12.92 39.91
N SER A 556 -35.84 -11.60 40.18
CA SER A 556 -36.13 -10.88 41.46
C SER A 556 -35.05 -10.47 42.50
N SER A 557 -35.29 -9.26 43.09
CA SER A 557 -35.04 -8.71 44.45
C SER A 557 -33.87 -9.22 45.33
N GLY A 558 -33.20 -8.39 46.16
CA GLY A 558 -33.44 -7.01 46.62
C GLY A 558 -32.36 -6.56 47.64
N PRO A 559 -32.43 -5.34 48.23
CA PRO A 559 -31.23 -4.66 48.76
C PRO A 559 -31.06 -4.67 50.30
N VAL A 560 -29.80 -4.60 50.77
CA VAL A 560 -29.39 -4.20 52.14
C VAL A 560 -28.08 -3.37 52.06
N GLN A 561 -27.89 -2.41 52.97
CA GLN A 561 -26.72 -1.51 53.08
C GLN A 561 -25.80 -1.86 54.27
N TYR A 562 -24.90 -0.94 54.65
CA TYR A 562 -24.02 -0.90 55.84
C TYR A 562 -22.77 -1.82 55.79
N SER A 563 -21.59 -1.43 56.32
CA SER A 563 -21.07 -0.10 56.72
C SER A 563 -19.54 -0.14 56.99
N GLU A 564 -18.96 1.06 57.18
CA GLU A 564 -17.90 1.48 58.14
C GLU A 564 -17.17 0.45 59.05
N ALA A 565 -15.95 0.67 59.57
CA ALA A 565 -14.82 1.58 59.24
C ALA A 565 -13.64 1.35 60.25
N ASN A 566 -12.47 1.97 59.95
CA ASN A 566 -11.45 2.49 60.90
C ASN A 566 -10.47 1.58 61.69
N SER A 567 -9.35 2.23 62.07
CA SER A 567 -8.25 1.88 63.01
C SER A 567 -7.13 0.97 62.46
N ALA A 568 -5.81 1.27 62.53
CA ALA A 568 -4.95 2.09 63.42
C ALA A 568 -4.74 1.46 64.83
N THR A 569 -3.55 1.38 65.46
CA THR A 569 -2.17 1.87 65.15
C THR A 569 -1.14 0.92 65.86
N LEU A 570 0.09 1.17 66.36
CA LEU A 570 1.02 2.32 66.57
C LEU A 570 2.46 1.76 66.85
N ASN A 571 3.53 2.34 66.28
CA ASN A 571 4.91 2.43 66.83
C ASN A 571 5.73 1.12 67.19
N ASP A 572 7.02 1.13 67.59
CA ASP A 572 7.97 2.22 67.94
C ASP A 572 9.49 1.94 67.63
N ASN A 573 10.26 3.05 67.57
CA ASN A 573 11.72 3.35 67.79
C ASN A 573 12.81 2.27 68.14
N THR A 574 14.15 2.49 68.02
CA THR A 574 14.98 3.72 68.27
C THR A 574 16.47 3.62 67.78
N VAL A 575 17.09 4.73 67.28
CA VAL A 575 18.49 5.25 67.57
C VAL A 575 19.74 4.36 67.21
N SER A 576 21.06 4.72 67.10
CA SER A 576 21.95 5.92 67.31
C SER A 576 23.15 6.08 66.31
N VAL A 577 23.44 7.34 65.90
CA VAL A 577 24.72 8.12 65.88
C VAL A 577 26.12 7.46 65.75
N GLY A 578 27.00 8.00 64.87
CA GLY A 578 28.47 7.81 64.87
C GLY A 578 29.28 8.78 63.96
N ARG A 579 30.54 9.12 64.31
CA ARG A 579 31.49 10.08 63.62
C ARG A 579 32.96 9.76 64.01
N THR A 580 34.09 10.34 63.53
CA THR A 580 34.40 11.49 62.63
C THR A 580 35.85 11.42 62.06
N ARG A 581 36.12 12.09 60.90
CA ARG A 581 37.38 12.79 60.46
C ARG A 581 38.77 12.08 60.43
N ASN A 582 39.47 12.27 59.28
CA ASN A 582 40.92 12.57 59.11
C ASN A 582 41.99 11.50 59.53
N ASP A 583 43.26 11.54 59.10
CA ASP A 583 44.03 12.57 58.37
C ASP A 583 45.11 12.03 57.36
N GLN A 584 45.69 12.99 56.62
CA GLN A 584 46.85 13.05 55.69
C GLN A 584 48.00 11.99 55.78
N LEU A 585 48.82 11.78 54.72
CA LEU A 585 49.92 12.63 54.16
C LEU A 585 50.46 12.00 52.83
N SER A 586 51.32 12.57 51.96
CA SER A 586 51.77 13.94 51.57
C SER A 586 52.83 13.82 50.42
N ALA A 587 53.46 14.85 49.83
CA ALA A 587 52.98 16.05 49.11
C ALA A 587 54.17 16.77 48.40
N LYS A 588 54.02 17.21 47.13
CA LYS A 588 54.88 18.20 46.38
C LYS A 588 54.19 18.53 45.02
N SER A 589 53.68 19.73 44.69
CA SER A 589 54.25 21.10 44.54
C SER A 589 55.07 21.32 43.25
N GLY A 590 54.80 22.29 42.37
CA GLY A 590 53.69 23.26 42.28
C GLY A 590 54.03 24.49 41.39
N LYS A 591 53.16 25.54 41.39
CA LYS A 591 53.35 26.91 40.78
C LYS A 591 53.28 27.00 39.22
N VAL A 592 52.93 28.11 38.52
CA VAL A 592 52.25 29.40 38.84
C VAL A 592 51.71 30.11 37.53
N LYS A 593 50.63 30.90 37.65
CA LYS A 593 50.09 32.03 36.80
C LYS A 593 50.27 32.08 35.25
N VAL A 594 49.12 32.11 34.56
CA VAL A 594 48.53 33.27 33.81
C VAL A 594 49.47 34.26 33.05
N LYS A 595 49.37 34.37 31.71
CA LYS A 595 48.65 35.45 30.93
C LYS A 595 48.81 35.32 29.38
N GLN A 596 48.18 36.24 28.63
CA GLN A 596 48.04 36.31 27.15
C GLN A 596 49.32 36.81 26.42
N THR A 597 49.54 36.46 25.13
CA THR A 597 49.54 37.35 23.92
C THR A 597 50.01 36.63 22.63
N SER A 598 49.76 37.22 21.44
CA SER A 598 50.21 36.87 20.07
C SER A 598 50.73 38.15 19.34
N PRO A 599 51.21 38.18 18.06
CA PRO A 599 51.57 37.16 17.04
C PRO A 599 53.13 37.19 16.76
N PRO A 600 53.79 37.55 15.60
CA PRO A 600 53.52 37.47 14.14
C PRO A 600 54.71 37.04 13.17
N THR A 601 54.39 36.86 11.87
CA THR A 601 55.19 37.13 10.62
C THR A 601 56.56 36.48 10.27
N SER A 602 56.68 35.90 9.05
CA SER A 602 57.75 36.08 8.00
C SER A 602 57.80 34.90 6.99
N ASP A 603 58.51 34.89 5.84
CA ASP A 603 58.63 35.81 4.67
C ASP A 603 59.40 35.10 3.50
N LEU A 604 59.54 35.70 2.30
CA LEU A 604 60.49 35.39 1.18
C LEU A 604 60.20 34.11 0.31
N THR A 605 60.64 33.91 -0.97
CA THR A 605 61.49 34.72 -1.92
C THR A 605 61.31 34.36 -3.44
N SER A 606 61.52 35.36 -4.32
CA SER A 606 62.22 35.29 -5.65
C SER A 606 61.57 34.69 -6.95
N ARG A 607 62.22 34.94 -8.11
CA ARG A 607 61.70 34.87 -9.50
C ARG A 607 62.78 34.49 -10.53
N PRO A 608 62.46 33.84 -11.68
CA PRO A 608 62.82 34.33 -13.05
C PRO A 608 61.82 33.90 -14.18
N LEU A 609 61.86 34.24 -15.50
CA LEU A 609 62.49 35.38 -16.24
C LEU A 609 61.69 35.87 -17.51
N SER A 610 61.77 35.21 -18.68
CA SER A 610 61.28 35.67 -20.02
C SER A 610 61.16 34.49 -21.04
N LYS A 611 60.60 34.54 -22.28
CA LYS A 611 60.62 35.58 -23.34
C LYS A 611 59.62 35.32 -24.53
N LYS A 612 58.93 36.38 -25.01
CA LYS A 612 58.50 36.76 -26.40
C LYS A 612 57.88 35.79 -27.48
N TYR A 613 56.66 36.19 -27.92
CA TYR A 613 56.15 36.41 -29.32
C TYR A 613 55.59 35.29 -30.24
N VAL A 614 54.91 35.76 -31.31
CA VAL A 614 53.85 35.13 -32.15
C VAL A 614 54.28 35.00 -33.63
N PRO A 615 53.68 34.07 -34.42
CA PRO A 615 53.26 34.41 -35.80
C PRO A 615 51.81 34.00 -36.19
N SER A 616 51.38 34.41 -37.38
CA SER A 616 49.97 34.62 -37.81
C SER A 616 49.38 33.52 -38.73
N PRO A 617 48.05 33.55 -39.07
CA PRO A 617 47.37 32.51 -39.86
C PRO A 617 47.03 32.91 -41.32
N PRO A 618 46.64 31.93 -42.18
CA PRO A 618 45.79 32.09 -43.38
C PRO A 618 44.37 31.50 -43.17
N SER A 619 43.32 31.77 -43.97
CA SER A 619 43.12 32.70 -45.11
C SER A 619 41.64 32.87 -45.49
N SER A 620 41.25 34.06 -45.99
CA SER A 620 40.22 34.37 -47.02
C SER A 620 38.73 33.90 -46.91
N SER A 621 37.70 34.65 -47.36
CA SER A 621 37.58 36.08 -47.72
C SER A 621 36.15 36.51 -48.13
N ARG A 622 35.69 37.70 -47.68
CA ARG A 622 34.64 38.61 -48.27
C ARG A 622 33.19 38.07 -48.38
N SER A 623 32.12 38.88 -48.47
CA SER A 623 31.94 40.36 -48.53
C SER A 623 31.01 40.87 -47.39
N VAL A 624 31.16 42.03 -46.73
CA VAL A 624 31.26 43.45 -47.20
C VAL A 624 29.90 43.89 -47.80
N ARG A 625 29.17 44.97 -47.42
CA ARG A 625 29.36 46.27 -46.69
C ARG A 625 27.98 46.64 -46.01
N SER A 626 27.74 47.64 -45.14
CA SER A 626 28.49 48.46 -44.14
C SER A 626 27.55 49.53 -43.49
N LEU A 627 28.06 50.36 -42.56
CA LEU A 627 27.44 51.58 -41.92
C LEU A 627 26.43 51.27 -40.79
N GLY A 628 26.39 51.98 -39.64
CA GLY A 628 27.19 53.08 -39.05
C GLY A 628 26.34 53.77 -37.95
N SER A 629 26.80 54.30 -36.80
CA SER A 629 28.16 54.65 -36.32
C SER A 629 28.21 54.74 -34.76
N SER A 630 29.40 55.03 -34.20
CA SER A 630 29.77 55.64 -32.89
C SER A 630 28.79 55.76 -31.68
N ALA A 631 29.24 55.72 -30.40
CA ALA A 631 30.54 55.37 -29.79
C ALA A 631 30.48 55.38 -28.23
N LYS A 632 31.35 54.59 -27.56
CA LYS A 632 31.76 54.64 -26.11
C LYS A 632 30.61 54.50 -25.07
N VAL A 633 30.78 53.95 -23.87
CA VAL A 633 31.89 53.92 -22.89
C VAL A 633 32.01 52.51 -22.25
N LYS A 634 33.10 52.20 -21.52
CA LYS A 634 33.29 50.98 -20.72
C LYS A 634 32.55 51.07 -19.36
N ASP A 635 32.22 50.03 -18.59
CA ASP A 635 33.12 48.99 -18.07
C ASP A 635 32.34 47.83 -17.39
N THR A 636 33.06 46.72 -17.21
CA THR A 636 32.87 45.57 -16.30
C THR A 636 31.52 45.31 -15.59
N LEU A 637 30.93 44.15 -15.86
CA LEU A 637 30.31 43.31 -14.81
C LEU A 637 30.47 41.82 -15.18
N SER A 638 30.85 40.99 -14.20
CA SER A 638 31.21 39.59 -14.41
C SER A 638 30.02 38.61 -14.30
N SER A 639 30.24 37.41 -14.81
CA SER A 639 29.23 36.36 -15.02
C SER A 639 28.50 35.88 -13.76
N ALA A 640 27.18 36.09 -13.73
CA ALA A 640 26.22 35.15 -13.14
C ALA A 640 24.85 35.29 -13.82
N ARG A 641 24.40 34.25 -14.55
CA ARG A 641 23.01 34.10 -14.98
C ARG A 641 22.55 32.68 -14.69
N SER A 642 21.72 32.54 -13.65
CA SER A 642 20.84 31.38 -13.52
C SER A 642 19.71 31.48 -14.56
N THR A 643 19.21 30.34 -15.00
CA THR A 643 17.98 30.22 -15.78
C THR A 643 16.87 29.74 -14.86
N THR A 644 16.15 30.68 -14.23
CA THR A 644 14.89 30.37 -13.54
C THR A 644 13.81 30.06 -14.58
N ASN A 645 12.96 29.07 -14.29
CA ASN A 645 11.88 28.69 -15.19
C ASN A 645 10.66 29.59 -14.99
N ARG A 646 9.82 29.62 -16.03
CA ARG A 646 8.57 30.38 -16.02
C ARG A 646 7.57 29.88 -14.97
N SER A 647 7.59 28.59 -14.68
CA SER A 647 6.88 27.95 -13.56
C SER A 647 7.21 28.58 -12.21
N ASP A 648 8.48 28.93 -12.01
CA ASP A 648 9.01 29.37 -10.72
C ASP A 648 8.50 30.79 -10.44
N ILE A 649 8.50 31.64 -11.48
CA ILE A 649 7.96 33.01 -11.46
C ILE A 649 6.43 33.03 -11.29
N GLU A 650 5.73 32.02 -11.83
CA GLU A 650 4.27 31.90 -11.67
C GLU A 650 3.91 31.38 -10.25
N ALA A 651 4.68 30.44 -9.68
CA ALA A 651 4.54 29.99 -8.29
C ALA A 651 4.92 31.08 -7.25
N GLU A 652 5.99 31.86 -7.49
CA GLU A 652 6.37 33.02 -6.66
C GLU A 652 5.23 34.04 -6.59
N ARG A 653 4.51 34.27 -7.70
CA ARG A 653 3.36 35.19 -7.77
C ARG A 653 2.12 34.66 -7.05
N GLU A 654 1.86 33.36 -7.06
CA GLU A 654 0.77 32.78 -6.27
C GLU A 654 1.08 32.87 -4.76
N GLU A 655 2.32 32.61 -4.34
CA GLU A 655 2.69 32.80 -2.93
C GLU A 655 2.64 34.29 -2.52
N GLU A 656 3.06 35.23 -3.37
CA GLU A 656 2.95 36.67 -3.12
C GLU A 656 1.50 37.20 -3.09
N PHE A 657 0.55 36.47 -3.70
CA PHE A 657 -0.89 36.74 -3.61
C PHE A 657 -1.47 36.23 -2.29
N TRP A 658 -1.13 35.00 -1.90
CA TRP A 658 -1.66 34.39 -0.66
C TRP A 658 -1.02 34.93 0.63
N GLU A 659 0.26 35.37 0.61
CA GLU A 659 0.89 36.07 1.76
C GLU A 659 0.18 37.41 2.10
N LYS A 660 -0.70 37.92 1.23
CA LYS A 660 -1.44 39.20 1.42
C LYS A 660 -2.90 39.03 1.86
N LYS A 661 -3.41 37.79 2.02
CA LYS A 661 -4.76 37.54 2.56
C LYS A 661 -4.69 37.57 4.10
N PRO A 662 -5.56 38.31 4.81
CA PRO A 662 -5.57 38.30 6.27
C PRO A 662 -5.91 36.91 6.81
N SER A 663 -5.28 36.51 7.91
CA SER A 663 -5.55 35.22 8.57
C SER A 663 -7.02 35.13 8.97
N LYS A 664 -7.60 33.93 8.89
CA LYS A 664 -8.83 33.64 9.64
C LYS A 664 -8.55 33.85 11.14
N THR A 665 -9.44 34.55 11.83
CA THR A 665 -9.48 34.57 13.30
C THR A 665 -10.34 33.39 13.76
N VAL A 666 -9.82 32.58 14.68
CA VAL A 666 -10.56 31.49 15.31
C VAL A 666 -11.25 32.03 16.55
N THR A 667 -12.55 31.76 16.68
CA THR A 667 -13.37 32.15 17.84
C THR A 667 -13.48 31.02 18.87
N GLU A 668 -13.80 31.37 20.11
CA GLU A 668 -14.01 30.38 21.18
C GLU A 668 -15.19 29.46 20.89
N GLN A 669 -16.26 29.98 20.27
CA GLN A 669 -17.41 29.17 19.86
C GLN A 669 -17.04 28.14 18.78
N GLU A 670 -16.22 28.50 17.79
CA GLU A 670 -15.74 27.51 16.79
C GLU A 670 -14.91 26.38 17.43
N ILE A 671 -14.18 26.68 18.51
CA ILE A 671 -13.42 25.67 19.26
C ILE A 671 -14.37 24.76 20.07
N LEU A 672 -15.41 25.32 20.70
CA LEU A 672 -16.46 24.58 21.40
C LEU A 672 -17.23 23.66 20.44
N ASP A 673 -17.77 24.23 19.37
CA ASP A 673 -18.56 23.53 18.34
C ASP A 673 -17.76 22.38 17.72
N GLN A 674 -16.47 22.59 17.42
CA GLN A 674 -15.60 21.57 16.83
C GLN A 674 -15.34 20.38 17.77
N ASN A 675 -15.28 20.64 19.09
CA ASN A 675 -15.06 19.59 20.10
C ASN A 675 -16.36 19.01 20.67
N GLN A 676 -17.53 19.47 20.19
CA GLN A 676 -18.87 19.12 20.70
C GLN A 676 -19.05 19.40 22.20
N GLU A 677 -18.28 20.35 22.76
CA GLU A 677 -18.31 20.72 24.18
C GLU A 677 -19.03 22.05 24.41
N THR A 678 -19.55 22.24 25.62
CA THR A 678 -20.24 23.48 26.04
C THR A 678 -19.41 24.35 26.99
N ASP A 679 -18.22 23.89 27.37
CA ASP A 679 -17.30 24.59 28.28
C ASP A 679 -15.84 24.30 27.89
N VAL A 680 -15.07 25.36 27.59
CA VAL A 680 -13.65 25.26 27.22
C VAL A 680 -12.79 24.71 28.36
N SER A 681 -13.28 24.65 29.60
CA SER A 681 -12.57 24.01 30.71
C SER A 681 -12.27 22.52 30.43
N ARG A 682 -13.10 21.85 29.62
CA ARG A 682 -13.04 20.42 29.31
C ARG A 682 -12.19 20.07 28.10
N ILE A 683 -11.83 21.05 27.27
CA ILE A 683 -11.08 20.82 26.03
C ILE A 683 -9.61 20.59 26.38
N TYR A 684 -9.08 19.41 26.02
CA TYR A 684 -7.70 19.00 26.25
C TYR A 684 -6.84 18.96 24.99
N ASP A 685 -7.45 18.87 23.80
CA ASP A 685 -6.77 19.06 22.52
C ASP A 685 -7.60 19.91 21.55
N ILE A 686 -6.94 20.54 20.57
CA ILE A 686 -7.58 21.44 19.61
C ILE A 686 -7.07 21.12 18.19
N ASN A 687 -7.99 20.98 17.22
CA ASN A 687 -7.68 20.53 15.87
C ASN A 687 -7.99 21.57 14.76
N LEU A 688 -7.14 22.58 14.64
CA LEU A 688 -7.28 23.68 13.68
C LEU A 688 -6.47 23.43 12.39
N HIS A 689 -6.42 22.19 11.90
CA HIS A 689 -5.84 21.87 10.59
C HIS A 689 -6.66 22.46 9.44
N ALA A 690 -6.04 22.68 8.28
CA ALA A 690 -6.68 23.17 7.03
C ALA A 690 -7.49 24.49 7.13
N ALA A 691 -7.42 25.22 8.25
CA ALA A 691 -8.27 26.37 8.58
C ALA A 691 -7.86 27.71 7.93
N GLU A 692 -7.10 27.68 6.82
CA GLU A 692 -6.50 28.83 6.12
C GLU A 692 -5.64 29.77 6.99
N LEU A 693 -5.12 29.30 8.14
CA LEU A 693 -4.39 30.14 9.09
C LEU A 693 -3.01 30.55 8.54
N THR A 694 -2.65 31.84 8.61
CA THR A 694 -1.30 32.33 8.27
C THR A 694 -0.42 32.59 9.50
N VAL A 695 -1.03 32.57 10.69
CA VAL A 695 -0.42 32.76 12.01
C VAL A 695 -1.09 31.79 13.00
N VAL A 696 -0.36 31.32 14.00
CA VAL A 696 -0.92 30.51 15.10
C VAL A 696 -1.95 31.33 15.90
N PRO A 697 -3.20 30.88 16.09
CA PRO A 697 -4.24 31.65 16.77
C PRO A 697 -3.96 31.83 18.26
N LYS A 698 -4.46 32.93 18.84
CA LYS A 698 -4.36 33.21 20.28
C LYS A 698 -5.38 32.37 21.05
N LEU A 699 -4.90 31.32 21.69
CA LEU A 699 -5.69 30.47 22.59
C LEU A 699 -5.55 30.97 24.04
N GLU A 700 -6.67 31.09 24.76
CA GLU A 700 -6.70 31.55 26.15
C GLU A 700 -6.67 30.38 27.15
N LYS A 701 -7.29 29.25 26.76
CA LYS A 701 -7.26 27.96 27.45
C LYS A 701 -5.92 27.24 27.23
N ASP A 702 -5.31 26.73 28.31
CA ASP A 702 -4.16 25.82 28.27
C ASP A 702 -4.61 24.38 27.96
N ILE A 703 -3.89 23.67 27.08
CA ILE A 703 -4.27 22.39 26.44
C ILE A 703 -3.05 21.47 26.27
N ARG A 704 -3.28 20.17 26.04
CA ARG A 704 -2.24 19.14 25.91
C ARG A 704 -1.84 18.83 24.47
N GLU A 705 -2.72 18.94 23.49
CA GLU A 705 -2.36 18.79 22.08
C GLU A 705 -2.94 19.89 21.19
N LEU A 706 -2.17 20.34 20.20
CA LEU A 706 -2.58 21.33 19.21
C LEU A 706 -2.20 20.88 17.80
N LYS A 707 -3.21 20.63 16.97
CA LYS A 707 -3.08 20.23 15.57
C LYS A 707 -3.36 21.44 14.68
N LEU A 708 -2.38 21.83 13.86
CA LEU A 708 -2.36 23.03 13.00
C LEU A 708 -1.81 22.71 11.60
N TYR A 709 -1.82 21.45 11.18
CA TYR A 709 -1.27 21.02 9.89
C TYR A 709 -2.08 21.49 8.68
N ASP A 710 -1.50 21.42 7.49
CA ASP A 710 -2.10 21.85 6.21
C ASP A 710 -2.63 23.30 6.21
N ASN A 711 -1.96 24.18 6.95
CA ASN A 711 -2.26 25.61 7.00
C ASN A 711 -1.21 26.40 6.20
N ARG A 712 -1.25 27.73 6.32
CA ARG A 712 -0.33 28.67 5.66
C ARG A 712 0.56 29.39 6.68
N ILE A 713 0.76 28.80 7.86
CA ILE A 713 1.42 29.44 9.01
C ILE A 713 2.87 29.74 8.65
N THR A 714 3.25 31.01 8.76
CA THR A 714 4.60 31.51 8.46
C THR A 714 5.46 31.72 9.72
N THR A 715 4.81 31.98 10.86
CA THR A 715 5.41 32.26 12.17
C THR A 715 4.79 31.41 13.28
N ILE A 716 5.61 30.90 14.19
CA ILE A 716 5.12 30.34 15.47
C ILE A 716 5.11 31.46 16.51
N GLU A 717 3.92 31.84 16.95
CA GLU A 717 3.70 32.85 18.00
C GLU A 717 2.41 32.55 18.76
N ASN A 718 1.95 33.44 19.65
CA ASN A 718 0.74 33.32 20.48
C ASN A 718 0.67 32.12 21.48
N LEU A 719 1.53 31.10 21.37
CA LEU A 719 1.57 29.90 22.22
C LEU A 719 1.96 30.14 23.70
N LYS A 720 2.16 31.40 24.14
CA LYS A 720 2.65 31.78 25.48
C LYS A 720 1.79 31.27 26.65
N ASN A 721 0.53 30.92 26.39
CA ASN A 721 -0.43 30.45 27.38
C ASN A 721 -0.42 28.92 27.54
N LEU A 722 0.15 28.17 26.58
CA LEU A 722 -0.03 26.71 26.48
C LEU A 722 1.10 25.94 27.19
N LYS A 723 1.14 26.03 28.52
CA LYS A 723 2.23 25.47 29.34
C LYS A 723 2.07 23.96 29.55
N GLU A 724 0.86 23.44 29.44
CA GLU A 724 0.55 22.00 29.51
C GLU A 724 0.70 21.27 28.17
N LEU A 725 1.10 21.97 27.10
CA LEU A 725 1.18 21.39 25.75
C LEU A 725 2.25 20.30 25.66
N VAL A 726 1.81 19.10 25.29
CA VAL A 726 2.61 17.88 25.11
C VAL A 726 2.90 17.60 23.63
N THR A 727 1.93 17.85 22.75
CA THR A 727 2.03 17.58 21.31
C THR A 727 1.68 18.81 20.48
N LEU A 728 2.53 19.15 19.52
CA LEU A 728 2.30 20.23 18.55
C LEU A 728 2.52 19.72 17.13
N GLN A 729 1.48 19.79 16.30
CA GLN A 729 1.50 19.34 14.91
C GLN A 729 1.35 20.54 13.96
N LEU A 730 2.38 20.82 13.16
CA LEU A 730 2.50 21.97 12.26
C LEU A 730 2.95 21.56 10.85
N GLN A 731 2.84 20.27 10.49
CA GLN A 731 3.26 19.78 9.18
C GLN A 731 2.46 20.40 8.01
N TYR A 732 3.03 20.44 6.81
CA TYR A 732 2.43 21.09 5.62
C TYR A 732 2.06 22.57 5.86
N ASN A 733 3.02 23.36 6.33
CA ASN A 733 2.87 24.81 6.54
C ASN A 733 3.95 25.60 5.77
N LYS A 734 4.06 26.91 6.03
CA LYS A 734 4.99 27.83 5.35
C LYS A 734 6.08 28.37 6.27
N LEU A 735 6.35 27.69 7.40
CA LEU A 735 7.33 28.12 8.41
C LEU A 735 8.73 28.22 7.80
N LYS A 736 9.38 29.38 7.96
CA LYS A 736 10.75 29.63 7.46
C LYS A 736 11.82 29.41 8.56
N GLN A 737 11.39 29.44 9.84
CA GLN A 737 12.14 29.19 11.09
C GLN A 737 11.14 28.79 12.20
N LEU A 738 11.58 28.33 13.37
CA LEU A 738 10.67 28.12 14.52
C LEU A 738 10.46 29.41 15.33
N GLY A 739 11.50 30.24 15.48
CA GLY A 739 11.44 31.46 16.26
C GLY A 739 11.27 31.24 17.76
N LYS A 740 10.98 32.32 18.49
CA LYS A 740 10.78 32.29 19.95
C LYS A 740 9.41 31.75 20.40
N GLY A 741 8.51 31.38 19.48
CA GLY A 741 7.15 30.94 19.83
C GLY A 741 7.08 29.74 20.76
N LEU A 742 8.08 28.85 20.69
CA LEU A 742 8.14 27.61 21.47
C LEU A 742 8.68 27.82 22.91
N THR A 743 9.19 29.00 23.28
CA THR A 743 9.89 29.19 24.56
C THR A 743 9.03 29.01 25.82
N ALA A 744 7.70 29.00 25.68
CA ALA A 744 6.76 28.74 26.78
C ALA A 744 6.42 27.24 26.98
N LEU A 745 6.75 26.39 26.01
CA LEU A 745 6.24 25.02 25.89
C LEU A 745 7.13 24.00 26.63
N THR A 746 7.35 24.20 27.93
CA THR A 746 8.30 23.41 28.71
C THR A 746 7.94 21.92 28.83
N LYS A 747 6.65 21.57 28.65
CA LYS A 747 6.12 20.20 28.69
C LYS A 747 6.06 19.48 27.33
N LEU A 748 6.47 20.14 26.24
CA LEU A 748 6.38 19.58 24.89
C LEU A 748 7.25 18.33 24.73
N ARG A 749 6.64 17.23 24.27
CA ARG A 749 7.27 15.92 24.01
C ARG A 749 7.39 15.61 22.53
N THR A 750 6.38 15.98 21.75
CA THR A 750 6.28 15.65 20.32
C THR A 750 6.08 16.91 19.49
N LEU A 751 6.98 17.14 18.54
CA LEU A 751 6.91 18.27 17.61
C LEU A 751 6.99 17.79 16.16
N ARG A 752 5.92 18.00 15.39
CA ARG A 752 5.90 17.77 13.94
C ARG A 752 5.91 19.10 13.19
N VAL A 753 6.93 19.30 12.36
CA VAL A 753 7.06 20.45 11.44
C VAL A 753 7.49 19.98 10.05
N ASP A 754 7.20 18.73 9.70
CA ASP A 754 7.49 18.16 8.39
C ASP A 754 6.78 18.91 7.23
N CYS A 755 7.34 18.85 6.03
CA CYS A 755 6.81 19.55 4.84
C CYS A 755 6.61 21.08 5.03
N ASN A 756 7.59 21.75 5.63
CA ASN A 756 7.65 23.20 5.80
C ASN A 756 8.76 23.84 4.94
N LYS A 757 9.18 25.07 5.25
CA LYS A 757 10.30 25.78 4.60
C LYS A 757 11.45 26.09 5.57
N ILE A 758 11.61 25.35 6.67
CA ILE A 758 12.50 25.72 7.76
C ILE A 758 13.96 25.57 7.33
N LEU A 759 14.63 26.70 7.09
CA LEU A 759 15.99 26.76 6.52
C LEU A 759 17.08 26.46 7.55
N ARG A 760 16.79 26.62 8.84
CA ARG A 760 17.68 26.36 9.97
C ARG A 760 16.84 26.17 11.24
N LEU A 761 17.30 25.28 12.12
CA LEU A 761 16.91 25.26 13.52
C LEU A 761 18.03 25.90 14.34
N ASP A 762 17.69 26.82 15.23
CA ASP A 762 18.62 27.27 16.27
C ASP A 762 18.37 26.50 17.57
N ALA A 763 19.44 26.06 18.23
CA ALA A 763 19.33 25.37 19.52
C ALA A 763 18.72 26.29 20.60
N ALA A 764 18.87 27.61 20.46
CA ALA A 764 18.21 28.57 21.35
C ALA A 764 16.67 28.50 21.26
N GLU A 765 16.10 28.28 20.06
CA GLU A 765 14.64 28.25 19.84
C GLU A 765 13.97 27.03 20.51
N LEU A 766 14.68 25.91 20.59
CA LEU A 766 14.21 24.67 21.22
C LEU A 766 14.74 24.44 22.64
N SER A 767 15.61 25.32 23.15
CA SER A 767 16.27 25.16 24.46
C SER A 767 15.31 25.04 25.66
N CYS A 768 14.10 25.59 25.53
CA CYS A 768 13.05 25.52 26.55
C CYS A 768 12.24 24.20 26.50
N CYS A 769 12.25 23.49 25.38
CA CYS A 769 11.50 22.25 25.15
C CYS A 769 12.23 21.04 25.75
N VAL A 770 12.57 21.12 27.04
CA VAL A 770 13.48 20.16 27.72
C VAL A 770 12.96 18.73 27.78
N HIS A 771 11.67 18.52 27.57
CA HIS A 771 11.01 17.21 27.56
C HIS A 771 10.76 16.63 26.16
N LEU A 772 11.27 17.25 25.10
CA LEU A 772 11.08 16.80 23.72
C LEU A 772 11.79 15.45 23.46
N THR A 773 11.00 14.40 23.21
CA THR A 773 11.46 13.02 22.96
C THR A 773 11.36 12.64 21.49
N SER A 774 10.38 13.17 20.74
CA SER A 774 10.21 12.90 19.30
C SER A 774 10.09 14.19 18.48
N ILE A 775 10.81 14.23 17.36
CA ILE A 775 10.75 15.35 16.40
C ILE A 775 10.72 14.84 14.96
N ASN A 776 9.79 15.39 14.16
CA ASN A 776 9.78 15.20 12.71
C ASN A 776 9.97 16.55 12.00
N ILE A 777 11.06 16.66 11.25
CA ILE A 777 11.45 17.80 10.44
C ILE A 777 11.71 17.41 8.97
N SER A 778 11.16 16.28 8.52
CA SER A 778 11.32 15.82 7.15
C SER A 778 10.84 16.88 6.14
N TYR A 779 11.56 17.01 5.03
CA TYR A 779 11.48 18.12 4.05
C TYR A 779 11.80 19.55 4.57
N ASN A 780 12.69 19.68 5.56
CA ASN A 780 13.34 20.94 6.01
C ASN A 780 14.89 20.88 5.84
N LEU A 781 15.70 21.62 6.63
CA LEU A 781 17.11 21.86 6.29
C LEU A 781 18.21 21.75 7.39
N ALA A 782 17.91 21.64 8.69
CA ALA A 782 18.96 21.48 9.72
C ALA A 782 18.47 20.83 11.03
N LEU A 783 19.40 20.27 11.82
CA LEU A 783 19.23 19.78 13.20
C LEU A 783 20.34 20.33 14.10
N ASN A 784 20.06 20.46 15.40
CA ASN A 784 21.05 20.74 16.44
C ASN A 784 20.58 20.15 17.79
N TYR A 785 21.45 20.20 18.80
CA TYR A 785 21.36 19.52 20.10
C TYR A 785 20.00 19.57 20.82
N LEU A 786 19.45 18.38 21.11
CA LEU A 786 18.27 18.13 21.93
C LEU A 786 18.58 16.98 22.92
N PRO A 787 18.84 17.24 24.21
CA PRO A 787 19.45 16.24 25.11
C PRO A 787 18.58 15.01 25.42
N ASN A 788 17.25 15.16 25.41
CA ASN A 788 16.29 14.11 25.74
C ASN A 788 15.66 13.42 24.52
N LEU A 789 16.13 13.73 23.31
CA LEU A 789 15.57 13.18 22.08
C LEU A 789 15.82 11.67 21.98
N GLU A 790 14.76 10.92 21.70
CA GLU A 790 14.69 9.46 21.60
C GLU A 790 14.40 9.04 20.15
N GLU A 791 13.63 9.83 19.38
CA GLU A 791 13.33 9.65 17.95
C GLU A 791 13.69 10.89 17.12
N CYS A 792 14.23 10.72 15.90
CA CYS A 792 14.55 11.83 15.00
C CYS A 792 14.29 11.53 13.52
N TYR A 793 13.25 12.14 12.94
CA TYR A 793 12.90 11.98 11.53
C TYR A 793 13.20 13.25 10.73
N ALA A 794 14.11 13.14 9.76
CA ALA A 794 14.65 14.25 8.96
C ALA A 794 14.97 13.81 7.50
N ALA A 795 14.11 12.96 6.94
CA ALA A 795 14.25 12.42 5.59
C ALA A 795 13.90 13.45 4.51
N GLY A 796 14.43 13.24 3.29
CA GLY A 796 14.10 14.07 2.12
C GLY A 796 14.67 15.49 2.15
N ASN A 797 15.64 15.73 3.02
CA ASN A 797 16.20 17.06 3.31
C ASN A 797 17.39 17.40 2.39
N ARG A 798 17.97 18.59 2.57
CA ARG A 798 19.22 19.01 1.90
C ARG A 798 20.42 19.06 2.87
N ILE A 799 20.33 18.34 4.00
CA ILE A 799 21.34 18.34 5.06
C ILE A 799 22.65 17.75 4.53
N LYS A 800 23.77 18.40 4.86
CA LYS A 800 25.15 17.92 4.59
C LYS A 800 25.87 17.40 5.83
N THR A 801 25.50 17.92 7.00
CA THR A 801 26.15 17.72 8.29
C THR A 801 25.07 17.61 9.36
N ILE A 802 25.14 16.57 10.18
CA ILE A 802 24.29 16.38 11.36
C ILE A 802 25.11 16.78 12.60
N GLU A 803 24.48 17.21 13.68
CA GLU A 803 25.11 17.28 15.01
C GLU A 803 24.09 16.89 16.09
N LEU A 804 23.96 15.59 16.29
CA LEU A 804 23.14 14.94 17.31
C LEU A 804 24.00 14.19 18.34
N SER A 805 25.33 14.31 18.32
CA SER A 805 26.26 13.43 19.06
C SER A 805 26.12 13.53 20.59
N ARG A 806 25.36 14.52 21.06
CA ARG A 806 25.01 14.80 22.46
C ARG A 806 23.61 14.32 22.87
N CYS A 807 22.76 13.93 21.93
CA CYS A 807 21.37 13.50 22.14
C CYS A 807 21.35 12.02 22.59
N LYS A 808 21.85 11.73 23.79
CA LYS A 808 22.30 10.38 24.19
C LYS A 808 21.25 9.29 24.19
N LYS A 809 19.97 9.66 24.23
CA LYS A 809 18.85 8.72 24.28
C LYS A 809 18.33 8.26 22.91
N LEU A 810 18.85 8.80 21.81
CA LEU A 810 18.36 8.45 20.46
C LEU A 810 18.41 6.93 20.23
N GLN A 811 17.23 6.37 19.95
CA GLN A 811 16.99 4.97 19.58
C GLN A 811 16.78 4.86 18.07
N ASP A 812 15.98 5.78 17.48
CA ASP A 812 15.64 5.74 16.05
C ASP A 812 15.98 7.03 15.32
N ILE A 813 16.62 6.90 14.14
CA ILE A 813 16.96 8.02 13.26
C ILE A 813 16.66 7.68 11.80
N ASP A 814 15.87 8.51 11.12
CA ASP A 814 15.82 8.56 9.64
C ASP A 814 16.34 9.90 9.13
N VAL A 815 17.46 9.86 8.40
CA VAL A 815 18.08 10.99 7.71
C VAL A 815 18.32 10.64 6.23
N SER A 816 17.50 9.76 5.67
CA SER A 816 17.61 9.30 4.29
C SER A 816 17.28 10.38 3.25
N LYS A 817 17.66 10.15 1.99
CA LYS A 817 17.41 11.04 0.84
C LYS A 817 17.92 12.47 1.09
N ASN A 818 19.20 12.56 1.45
CA ASN A 818 19.86 13.79 1.91
C ASN A 818 21.16 14.04 1.12
N ARG A 819 22.07 14.87 1.66
CA ARG A 819 23.38 15.18 1.06
C ARG A 819 24.53 14.99 2.05
N ILE A 820 24.34 14.11 3.04
CA ILE A 820 25.26 13.86 4.14
C ILE A 820 26.51 13.15 3.60
N THR A 821 27.69 13.60 4.01
CA THR A 821 28.99 12.99 3.68
C THR A 821 29.74 12.44 4.91
N ASP A 822 29.39 12.92 6.10
CA ASP A 822 30.07 12.61 7.37
C ASP A 822 29.05 12.26 8.46
N LEU A 823 29.38 11.23 9.26
CA LEU A 823 28.60 10.73 10.39
C LEU A 823 29.24 11.08 11.75
N SER A 824 30.29 11.90 11.81
CA SER A 824 30.89 12.38 13.07
C SER A 824 29.87 13.09 13.98
N GLY A 825 28.80 13.62 13.40
CA GLY A 825 27.64 14.18 14.08
C GLY A 825 26.75 13.20 14.84
N ILE A 826 26.90 11.88 14.66
CA ILE A 826 26.15 10.83 15.39
C ILE A 826 27.07 9.81 16.09
N LYS A 827 28.37 10.13 16.22
CA LYS A 827 29.46 9.23 16.67
C LYS A 827 29.40 8.65 18.09
N SER A 828 28.32 8.84 18.85
CA SER A 828 28.28 8.52 20.29
C SER A 828 26.84 8.41 20.81
N LEU A 829 26.01 7.61 20.13
CA LEU A 829 24.63 7.32 20.50
C LEU A 829 24.51 5.87 21.00
N PRO A 830 24.67 5.62 22.31
CA PRO A 830 24.82 4.25 22.83
C PRO A 830 23.54 3.40 22.73
N HIS A 831 22.37 4.03 22.67
CA HIS A 831 21.05 3.36 22.65
C HIS A 831 20.42 3.25 21.25
N LEU A 832 21.13 3.69 20.21
CA LEU A 832 20.65 3.68 18.82
C LEU A 832 20.41 2.24 18.35
N GLN A 833 19.17 1.94 17.95
CA GLN A 833 18.67 0.64 17.47
C GLN A 833 18.43 0.68 15.95
N THR A 834 17.75 1.72 15.46
CA THR A 834 17.45 1.90 14.02
C THR A 834 18.16 3.11 13.45
N LEU A 835 18.86 2.94 12.32
CA LEU A 835 19.49 4.04 11.58
C LEU A 835 19.23 3.91 10.06
N ASN A 836 18.44 4.83 9.50
CA ASN A 836 18.30 5.01 8.07
C ASN A 836 19.10 6.23 7.57
N ILE A 837 20.18 5.94 6.85
CA ILE A 837 21.07 6.90 6.17
C ILE A 837 21.04 6.71 4.63
N SER A 838 20.07 5.97 4.10
CA SER A 838 19.99 5.61 2.68
C SER A 838 19.89 6.84 1.75
N SER A 839 20.38 6.74 0.51
CA SER A 839 20.39 7.82 -0.49
C SER A 839 21.10 9.09 0.01
N ASN A 840 22.40 8.96 0.27
CA ASN A 840 23.28 10.02 0.76
C ASN A 840 24.63 9.99 0.00
N GLN A 841 25.69 10.54 0.59
CA GLN A 841 27.04 10.61 0.00
C GLN A 841 28.11 10.15 1.01
N ILE A 842 27.75 9.30 1.96
CA ILE A 842 28.59 8.84 3.06
C ILE A 842 29.62 7.84 2.52
N ALA A 843 30.88 8.00 2.89
CA ALA A 843 31.98 7.12 2.45
C ALA A 843 32.48 6.15 3.54
N SER A 844 32.10 6.34 4.82
CA SER A 844 32.52 5.43 5.90
C SER A 844 31.53 5.45 7.07
N LEU A 845 31.30 4.27 7.64
CA LEU A 845 30.50 4.06 8.85
C LEU A 845 31.33 4.18 10.14
N LYS A 846 32.67 4.34 10.05
CA LYS A 846 33.59 4.37 11.21
C LYS A 846 33.20 5.35 12.35
N PRO A 847 32.57 6.51 12.10
CA PRO A 847 32.11 7.36 13.22
C PRO A 847 31.14 6.66 14.18
N LEU A 848 30.33 5.70 13.70
CA LEU A 848 29.25 5.07 14.46
C LEU A 848 29.70 4.05 15.52
N GLY A 849 31.00 3.73 15.66
CA GLY A 849 31.50 2.56 16.42
C GLY A 849 31.19 2.48 17.92
N LYS A 850 30.47 3.46 18.49
CA LYS A 850 29.93 3.46 19.86
C LYS A 850 28.45 3.09 19.95
N SER A 851 27.75 2.99 18.82
CA SER A 851 26.34 2.59 18.74
C SER A 851 26.19 1.06 18.80
N LYS A 852 26.59 0.46 19.93
CA LYS A 852 26.63 -1.01 20.10
C LYS A 852 25.26 -1.70 20.11
N SER A 853 24.19 -0.92 20.31
CA SER A 853 22.80 -1.39 20.30
C SER A 853 22.17 -1.44 18.90
N LEU A 854 22.90 -1.10 17.84
CA LEU A 854 22.33 -0.97 16.49
C LEU A 854 21.93 -2.34 15.92
N GLN A 855 20.62 -2.50 15.66
CA GLN A 855 20.00 -3.71 15.12
C GLN A 855 19.63 -3.55 13.64
N GLU A 856 19.16 -2.37 13.22
CA GLU A 856 18.79 -2.09 11.83
C GLU A 856 19.61 -0.93 11.25
N LEU A 857 20.36 -1.20 10.18
CA LEU A 857 21.15 -0.20 9.44
C LEU A 857 20.79 -0.18 7.94
N TYR A 858 20.10 0.88 7.53
CA TYR A 858 19.77 1.13 6.13
C TYR A 858 20.73 2.18 5.55
N ALA A 859 21.72 1.72 4.80
CA ALA A 859 22.80 2.52 4.20
C ALA A 859 22.85 2.46 2.66
N SER A 860 21.80 1.93 2.02
CA SER A 860 21.67 1.81 0.57
C SER A 860 21.89 3.13 -0.16
N GLY A 861 22.59 3.14 -1.30
CA GLY A 861 22.78 4.36 -2.12
C GLY A 861 23.71 5.36 -1.45
N ASN A 862 24.97 4.96 -1.23
CA ASN A 862 26.04 5.74 -0.60
C ASN A 862 27.38 5.49 -1.33
N ARG A 863 28.52 5.70 -0.67
CA ARG A 863 29.89 5.52 -1.22
C ARG A 863 30.78 4.66 -0.31
N ILE A 864 30.18 3.83 0.55
CA ILE A 864 30.88 3.01 1.54
C ILE A 864 31.62 1.87 0.80
N SER A 865 32.85 1.57 1.21
CA SER A 865 33.72 0.58 0.54
C SER A 865 34.60 -0.25 1.48
N ASP A 866 34.48 -0.03 2.79
CA ASP A 866 35.30 -0.65 3.85
C ASP A 866 34.33 -1.11 4.93
N LEU A 867 34.29 -2.42 5.17
CA LEU A 867 33.42 -3.05 6.17
C LEU A 867 34.22 -3.75 7.30
N SER A 868 35.55 -3.70 7.24
CA SER A 868 36.48 -4.43 8.14
C SER A 868 36.15 -4.37 9.64
N PHE A 869 35.60 -3.25 10.08
CA PHE A 869 35.29 -2.89 11.46
C PHE A 869 33.83 -3.16 11.87
N ILE A 870 32.95 -3.58 10.95
CA ILE A 870 31.51 -3.70 11.18
C ILE A 870 31.16 -4.66 12.34
N PRO A 871 31.73 -5.88 12.44
CA PRO A 871 31.41 -6.81 13.54
C PRO A 871 31.81 -6.26 14.90
N ASP A 872 33.00 -5.65 14.98
CA ASP A 872 33.52 -5.04 16.20
C ASP A 872 32.70 -3.80 16.61
N PHE A 873 31.96 -3.19 15.67
CA PHE A 873 31.22 -1.94 15.86
C PHE A 873 29.73 -2.16 16.14
N PHE A 874 29.08 -3.09 15.46
CA PHE A 874 27.64 -3.39 15.57
C PHE A 874 27.43 -4.90 15.85
N PRO A 875 27.72 -5.37 17.08
CA PRO A 875 27.66 -6.80 17.40
C PRO A 875 26.23 -7.39 17.39
N ARG A 876 25.20 -6.53 17.40
CA ARG A 876 23.77 -6.89 17.40
C ARG A 876 23.05 -6.61 16.08
N LEU A 877 23.79 -6.49 14.98
CA LEU A 877 23.25 -6.02 13.71
C LEU A 877 22.45 -7.12 12.99
N GLU A 878 21.14 -7.13 13.21
CA GLU A 878 20.19 -8.08 12.61
C GLU A 878 19.91 -7.79 11.11
N ILE A 879 19.77 -6.52 10.74
CA ILE A 879 19.43 -6.09 9.37
C ILE A 879 20.45 -5.06 8.87
N PHE A 880 21.17 -5.38 7.80
CA PHE A 880 22.12 -4.50 7.14
C PHE A 880 21.85 -4.36 5.65
N ASN A 881 21.35 -3.20 5.23
CA ASN A 881 21.21 -2.87 3.81
C ASN A 881 22.34 -1.93 3.36
N ILE A 882 23.29 -2.46 2.59
CA ILE A 882 24.46 -1.75 2.06
C ILE A 882 24.50 -1.79 0.51
N SER A 883 23.34 -1.99 -0.14
CA SER A 883 23.23 -1.99 -1.61
C SER A 883 23.59 -0.64 -2.24
N CYS A 884 23.87 -0.59 -3.54
CA CYS A 884 24.19 0.63 -4.29
C CYS A 884 25.32 1.45 -3.62
N ASN A 885 26.44 0.78 -3.28
CA ASN A 885 27.62 1.38 -2.62
C ASN A 885 28.89 1.13 -3.45
N ASN A 886 30.08 1.14 -2.83
CA ASN A 886 31.39 1.07 -3.49
C ASN A 886 32.27 -0.09 -2.97
N ILE A 887 31.66 -1.19 -2.51
CA ILE A 887 32.37 -2.42 -2.11
C ILE A 887 32.96 -3.09 -3.35
N LYS A 888 34.26 -3.44 -3.32
CA LYS A 888 35.02 -3.83 -4.54
C LYS A 888 35.40 -5.29 -4.67
N SER A 889 35.49 -6.03 -3.56
CA SER A 889 35.76 -7.47 -3.54
C SER A 889 34.81 -8.17 -2.59
N LEU A 890 34.74 -9.49 -2.72
CA LEU A 890 34.00 -10.33 -1.78
C LEU A 890 34.64 -10.33 -0.38
N ASP A 891 35.96 -10.22 -0.27
CA ASP A 891 36.70 -10.24 1.00
C ASP A 891 36.25 -9.15 2.00
N GLU A 892 35.88 -7.97 1.50
CA GLU A 892 35.28 -6.90 2.32
C GLU A 892 33.94 -7.32 2.92
N VAL A 893 33.17 -8.19 2.26
CA VAL A 893 31.93 -8.76 2.79
C VAL A 893 32.20 -9.91 3.75
N CYS A 894 33.22 -10.73 3.48
CA CYS A 894 33.57 -11.91 4.29
C CYS A 894 33.75 -11.60 5.78
N VAL A 895 34.26 -10.41 6.13
CA VAL A 895 34.44 -9.98 7.53
C VAL A 895 33.15 -10.00 8.36
N LEU A 896 31.98 -9.92 7.71
CA LEU A 896 30.65 -9.97 8.33
C LEU A 896 30.29 -11.37 8.87
N GLU A 897 31.08 -12.42 8.59
CA GLU A 897 30.93 -13.74 9.24
C GLU A 897 30.93 -13.63 10.78
N ARG A 898 31.62 -12.62 11.31
CA ARG A 898 31.76 -12.35 12.75
C ARG A 898 30.56 -11.61 13.37
N CYS A 899 29.53 -11.27 12.59
CA CYS A 899 28.28 -10.69 13.08
C CYS A 899 27.30 -11.82 13.43
N GLU A 900 27.27 -12.27 14.70
CA GLU A 900 26.50 -13.46 15.09
C GLU A 900 24.98 -13.31 14.84
N ASP A 901 24.43 -12.11 15.07
CA ASP A 901 22.99 -11.82 14.95
C ASP A 901 22.52 -11.50 13.51
N ILE A 902 23.40 -11.47 12.49
CA ILE A 902 23.03 -10.95 11.15
C ILE A 902 22.09 -11.89 10.37
N ALA A 903 20.84 -11.44 10.21
CA ALA A 903 19.75 -12.20 9.58
C ALA A 903 19.42 -11.70 8.17
N GLU A 904 19.39 -10.39 7.92
CA GLU A 904 19.17 -9.81 6.58
C GLU A 904 20.35 -8.97 6.10
N LEU A 905 20.90 -9.29 4.92
CA LEU A 905 21.99 -8.55 4.26
C LEU A 905 21.61 -8.20 2.82
N PHE A 906 21.91 -6.98 2.37
CA PHE A 906 21.68 -6.54 0.99
C PHE A 906 22.95 -5.87 0.43
N LEU A 907 23.50 -6.42 -0.65
CA LEU A 907 24.78 -6.06 -1.29
C LEU A 907 24.62 -5.62 -2.76
N TYR A 908 23.46 -5.80 -3.38
CA TYR A 908 23.24 -5.57 -4.83
C TYR A 908 23.69 -4.18 -5.29
N GLU A 909 24.04 -4.03 -6.58
CA GLU A 909 24.59 -2.78 -7.16
C GLU A 909 25.88 -2.25 -6.48
N ASN A 910 26.64 -3.09 -5.77
CA ASN A 910 28.05 -2.81 -5.47
C ASN A 910 28.97 -3.25 -6.63
N PRO A 911 30.15 -2.61 -6.82
CA PRO A 911 31.10 -2.96 -7.88
C PRO A 911 31.46 -4.44 -8.03
N PHE A 912 31.61 -5.20 -6.94
CA PHE A 912 31.92 -6.64 -7.01
C PHE A 912 30.77 -7.49 -7.57
N CYS A 913 29.53 -6.98 -7.54
CA CYS A 913 28.34 -7.61 -8.12
C CYS A 913 28.17 -7.31 -9.62
N ALA A 914 29.04 -6.52 -10.23
CA ALA A 914 28.86 -6.05 -11.61
C ALA A 914 29.02 -7.19 -12.64
N PRO A 915 28.30 -7.16 -13.78
CA PRO A 915 28.49 -8.13 -14.86
C PRO A 915 29.94 -8.11 -15.37
N GLY A 916 30.62 -9.26 -15.30
CA GLY A 916 32.03 -9.39 -15.67
C GLY A 916 33.03 -9.15 -14.52
N ALA A 917 32.58 -8.86 -13.30
CA ALA A 917 33.42 -8.96 -12.10
C ALA A 917 33.67 -10.43 -11.73
N GLU A 918 34.79 -10.68 -11.04
CA GLU A 918 35.24 -12.02 -10.61
C GLU A 918 34.17 -12.77 -9.80
N HIS A 919 33.46 -12.05 -8.94
CA HIS A 919 32.36 -12.58 -8.11
C HIS A 919 30.97 -12.21 -8.64
N SER A 920 30.76 -12.27 -9.96
CA SER A 920 29.43 -12.10 -10.56
C SER A 920 28.39 -13.18 -10.15
N HIS A 921 28.81 -14.18 -9.36
CA HIS A 921 27.96 -15.17 -8.68
C HIS A 921 28.10 -15.17 -7.13
N TYR A 922 28.54 -14.04 -6.55
CA TYR A 922 28.88 -13.86 -5.13
C TYR A 922 27.92 -14.48 -4.11
N MET A 923 26.63 -14.60 -4.41
CA MET A 923 25.59 -15.04 -3.46
C MET A 923 25.91 -16.40 -2.81
N GLY A 924 26.44 -17.37 -3.57
CA GLY A 924 26.82 -18.68 -3.03
C GLY A 924 28.07 -18.64 -2.16
N GLU A 925 28.96 -17.68 -2.42
CA GLU A 925 30.22 -17.50 -1.70
C GLU A 925 29.99 -16.73 -0.38
N VAL A 926 29.19 -15.65 -0.40
CA VAL A 926 28.71 -14.95 0.80
C VAL A 926 27.99 -15.92 1.74
N GLN A 927 27.17 -16.84 1.21
CA GLN A 927 26.52 -17.88 2.02
C GLN A 927 27.50 -18.88 2.66
N ALA A 928 28.57 -19.24 1.95
CA ALA A 928 29.57 -20.16 2.46
C ALA A 928 30.36 -19.55 3.65
N VAL A 929 30.52 -18.22 3.64
CA VAL A 929 31.25 -17.44 4.66
C VAL A 929 30.34 -16.95 5.79
N ILE A 930 29.09 -16.57 5.52
CA ILE A 930 28.11 -16.07 6.51
C ILE A 930 26.94 -17.08 6.67
N PRO A 931 27.17 -18.26 7.27
CA PRO A 931 26.19 -19.35 7.33
C PRO A 931 25.00 -19.10 8.27
N GLN A 932 25.03 -18.04 9.08
CA GLN A 932 23.91 -17.58 9.92
C GLN A 932 22.82 -16.86 9.12
N LEU A 933 23.17 -16.28 7.96
CA LEU A 933 22.35 -15.35 7.20
C LEU A 933 21.05 -15.99 6.66
N GLU A 934 19.93 -15.28 6.82
CA GLU A 934 18.59 -15.78 6.46
C GLU A 934 18.01 -15.15 5.19
N ILE A 935 18.30 -13.86 4.92
CA ILE A 935 18.12 -13.20 3.61
C ILE A 935 19.47 -12.71 3.10
N LEU A 936 19.81 -13.05 1.85
CA LEU A 936 20.76 -12.29 1.05
C LEU A 936 20.04 -11.65 -0.14
N ASP A 937 20.13 -10.32 -0.26
CA ASP A 937 19.68 -9.53 -1.41
C ASP A 937 18.21 -9.67 -1.81
N GLY A 938 17.37 -10.17 -0.91
CA GLY A 938 15.97 -10.49 -1.19
C GLY A 938 15.73 -11.83 -1.87
N HIS A 939 16.70 -12.74 -1.74
CA HIS A 939 16.55 -14.14 -2.06
C HIS A 939 16.45 -14.95 -0.76
N LEU A 940 15.55 -15.95 -0.74
CA LEU A 940 15.13 -16.67 0.48
C LEU A 940 15.63 -18.12 0.54
N GLU A 941 16.33 -18.59 -0.51
CA GLU A 941 16.79 -19.98 -0.64
C GLU A 941 17.86 -20.37 0.42
N PHE A 942 18.41 -19.37 1.11
CA PHE A 942 19.46 -19.50 2.13
C PHE A 942 18.98 -20.24 3.39
N TYR A 943 17.76 -19.98 3.86
CA TYR A 943 17.21 -20.63 5.07
C TYR A 943 17.07 -22.15 4.88
N GLN A 944 16.56 -22.59 3.73
CA GLN A 944 16.43 -24.03 3.42
C GLN A 944 17.80 -24.72 3.31
N GLN A 945 18.82 -24.00 2.84
CA GLN A 945 20.17 -24.53 2.75
C GLN A 945 20.89 -24.50 4.11
N ARG A 946 20.57 -23.56 5.01
CA ARG A 946 21.01 -23.54 6.42
C ARG A 946 20.50 -24.77 7.16
N GLU A 947 19.22 -25.14 7.03
CA GLU A 947 18.70 -26.41 7.56
C GLU A 947 19.44 -27.62 6.97
N LYS A 948 19.55 -27.73 5.63
CA LYS A 948 20.27 -28.84 4.99
C LYS A 948 21.72 -28.94 5.43
N ASN A 949 22.43 -27.82 5.55
CA ASN A 949 23.82 -27.77 5.99
C ASN A 949 23.96 -28.11 7.49
N LEU A 950 23.04 -27.65 8.34
CA LEU A 950 23.04 -27.95 9.78
C LEU A 950 22.69 -29.43 10.05
N ILE A 951 21.72 -29.97 9.32
CA ILE A 951 21.38 -31.40 9.29
C ILE A 951 22.57 -32.20 8.76
N ALA A 952 23.21 -31.79 7.66
CA ALA A 952 24.40 -32.47 7.13
C ALA A 952 25.61 -32.40 8.09
N LYS A 953 25.78 -31.30 8.83
CA LYS A 953 26.82 -31.14 9.86
C LYS A 953 26.56 -32.08 11.04
N ARG A 954 25.31 -32.14 11.54
CA ARG A 954 24.87 -33.11 12.57
C ARG A 954 25.00 -34.57 12.09
N MET A 955 24.62 -34.88 10.86
CA MET A 955 24.78 -36.21 10.24
C MET A 955 26.25 -36.63 10.13
N ARG A 956 27.15 -35.71 9.74
CA ARG A 956 28.60 -35.99 9.69
C ARG A 956 29.17 -36.24 11.10
N GLN A 957 28.73 -35.49 12.10
CA GLN A 957 29.12 -35.69 13.50
C GLN A 957 28.59 -37.04 14.04
N LEU A 958 27.35 -37.40 13.75
CA LEU A 958 26.76 -38.70 14.12
C LEU A 958 27.49 -39.88 13.45
N ASN A 959 27.80 -39.77 12.15
CA ASN A 959 28.48 -40.83 11.41
C ASN A 959 29.93 -41.05 11.85
N GLN A 960 30.60 -40.03 12.42
CA GLN A 960 31.94 -40.20 13.02
C GLN A 960 31.92 -41.08 14.29
N PHE A 961 30.77 -41.25 14.96
CA PHE A 961 30.64 -42.14 16.12
C PHE A 961 30.32 -43.61 15.78
N GLN A 962 30.06 -43.97 14.51
CA GLN A 962 29.62 -45.32 14.12
C GLN A 962 30.69 -46.23 13.50
N ILE A 963 31.95 -45.79 13.32
CA ILE A 963 33.03 -46.63 12.77
C ILE A 963 34.15 -46.84 13.81
N GLY A 964 33.86 -47.69 14.80
CA GLY A 964 34.85 -48.36 15.64
C GLY A 964 34.81 -49.87 15.40
N PRO A 965 35.95 -50.57 15.25
CA PRO A 965 35.96 -51.97 14.84
C PRO A 965 35.47 -52.90 15.96
N ARG A 966 34.49 -53.77 15.63
CA ARG A 966 34.10 -54.89 16.51
C ARG A 966 35.28 -55.86 16.66
N LYS A 967 35.72 -56.08 17.89
CA LYS A 967 36.39 -57.33 18.30
C LYS A 967 35.38 -58.23 18.99
N GLU A 968 35.48 -59.53 18.74
CA GLU A 968 34.65 -60.55 19.36
C GLU A 968 35.24 -60.99 20.71
N THR A 969 34.38 -61.14 21.72
CA THR A 969 34.62 -61.99 22.89
C THR A 969 33.29 -62.52 23.44
N HIS A 970 33.30 -63.77 23.93
CA HIS A 970 32.15 -64.45 24.54
C HIS A 970 32.14 -64.30 26.09
N PRO A 971 31.05 -64.68 26.80
CA PRO A 971 30.60 -63.94 27.99
C PRO A 971 30.99 -64.54 29.36
N ALA A 972 30.84 -63.73 30.42
CA ALA A 972 30.87 -64.19 31.81
C ALA A 972 29.84 -63.46 32.70
N ARG A 973 28.85 -64.23 33.17
CA ARG A 973 28.08 -64.15 34.45
C ARG A 973 27.92 -62.81 35.21
N GLY A 974 26.68 -62.34 35.28
CA GLY A 974 25.84 -62.47 36.50
C GLY A 974 25.68 -61.29 37.47
N SER A 975 24.47 -61.17 38.04
CA SER A 975 24.06 -60.42 39.26
C SER A 975 24.27 -58.89 39.30
N THR A 976 23.38 -58.05 39.85
CA THR A 976 22.05 -58.28 40.49
C THR A 976 21.21 -56.98 40.49
N ASP A 977 19.90 -57.16 40.63
CA ASP A 977 18.90 -56.26 41.25
C ASP A 977 18.54 -54.90 40.63
N GLU A 978 17.33 -54.48 40.98
CA GLU A 978 16.55 -53.40 40.39
C GLU A 978 16.58 -52.14 41.27
N THR A 979 16.49 -50.96 40.66
CA THR A 979 15.54 -49.86 40.98
C THR A 979 15.87 -48.66 40.07
N HIS A 980 15.02 -48.19 39.16
CA HIS A 980 13.70 -47.52 39.24
C HIS A 980 13.83 -46.00 39.03
N VAL A 981 12.92 -45.41 38.23
CA VAL A 981 12.70 -43.94 38.04
C VAL A 981 13.91 -43.20 37.41
N CYS A 982 13.96 -42.91 36.09
CA CYS A 982 13.03 -42.17 35.21
C CYS A 982 12.86 -40.69 35.56
N LEU A 983 13.49 -39.79 34.78
CA LEU A 983 13.00 -38.42 34.57
C LEU A 983 13.62 -37.78 33.30
N HIS A 984 12.80 -36.95 32.66
CA HIS A 984 13.04 -36.17 31.43
C HIS A 984 14.39 -35.44 31.32
N GLN A 985 14.96 -35.44 30.10
CA GLN A 985 14.79 -34.30 29.16
C GLN A 985 14.85 -34.77 27.70
#